data_AF-A0A955EIT0-F1
#
_entry.id   AF-A0A955EIT0-F1
#
_cell.length_a   1.000
_cell.length_b   1.000
_cell.length_c   1.000
_cell.angle_alpha   90.00
_cell.angle_beta   90.00
_cell.angle_gamma   90.00
#
_symmetry.space_group_name_H-M   'P 1'
#
loop_
_entity.id
_entity.type
_entity.pdbx_description
1 polymer ?
#
loop_
_entity_poly.entity_id
_entity_poly.type
_entity_poly.pdbx_seq_one_letter_code
_entity_poly.pdbx_strand_id
1 'polypeptide(L)'
;YKPREADERIGYFMTTYRDLGKMQDDQVPVRYINRWHFEKADPKLELSPPKVPLVYYVENTVPVRYRRWVKAGIDYWNEAFESIGLVDAVQVQYQDKSTGAHMDKDPEDVRYNFIRWLSNDISTAIGPSRVHPLTGQILDADIVLTDGWIRTFFYQANELLPGFALEGMSPETLEWLEKNPDWDPRVRFAPPGERERILHERQMKRARQGVLAYGGHPAANVETPYFGDDEFDGLVNTGSQFNGYCMAATGKAFDMAVSRLNMQILSKLKLDKGDEGAEGGEGDGGDGDDDSGAGKTPVDILDGIPDYFIGPVLADLVAHEVGHTLGLRHNFKASSVYTLDEMNSEALKGKEVWSASVMDYHPILIRMDEGEVQGDYAPIGIGKYDMWAIEYGYTFGKPEKVAQRAADESMPYATDEDTWGPDPLARRYDLSQNPLDYANNVMKLANFHRENLLDDFVEDGQSWTRARKGYIITLGEQTKALSMMSNWIGGAYVHRDKKGDPNGRAPIEPVSAQTQRDALNFVIQNAFYDEAFGLSPEMLRHMTVDKWYDDGSAMQDPTWNVHDVILGVQASALTMLMNPTTMRRVYDNEFFVDEGEDALTIPEYMFTITDAIWTELEAKPGKRYTARQPMVSSLRRNLQREHVDRLIDLAGANGIGGAAGKPVSNLALNQLRRIRTGLGKWLNGSTSDKVDPYTQAHFEELDLRIAKVLDALYIYNTNDMGGGGGFSGIFFMTDEKAEQ
;
A
#
# COMPACT_ATOMS: atom_id res chain seq x y z
N TYR A 1 16.84 30.99 19.05
CA TYR A 1 15.79 30.26 18.32
C TYR A 1 14.43 30.94 18.49
N LYS A 2 13.64 31.08 17.41
CA LYS A 2 12.24 31.53 17.46
C LYS A 2 11.35 30.36 16.99
N PRO A 3 10.39 29.88 17.79
CA PRO A 3 9.45 28.85 17.35
C PRO A 3 8.66 29.29 16.11
N ARG A 4 8.29 28.32 15.27
CA ARG A 4 7.46 28.52 14.08
C ARG A 4 6.14 27.82 14.31
N GLU A 5 5.04 28.56 14.21
CA GLU A 5 3.69 27.99 14.33
C GLU A 5 3.45 26.93 13.25
N ALA A 6 2.75 25.87 13.61
CA ALA A 6 2.34 24.85 12.65
C ALA A 6 1.16 25.33 11.79
N ASP A 7 1.15 24.91 10.53
CA ASP A 7 0.01 25.07 9.62
C ASP A 7 -0.32 23.70 9.03
N GLU A 8 -1.58 23.27 9.15
CA GLU A 8 -2.01 21.93 8.73
C GLU A 8 -1.84 21.67 7.24
N ARG A 9 -1.72 22.72 6.42
CA ARG A 9 -1.45 22.62 4.98
C ARG A 9 -0.05 22.10 4.65
N ILE A 10 0.85 22.08 5.63
CA ILE A 10 2.27 21.75 5.44
C ILE A 10 2.73 20.73 6.48
N GLY A 11 3.29 19.63 5.99
CA GLY A 11 3.63 18.46 6.76
C GLY A 11 4.90 18.54 7.56
N TYR A 12 4.82 19.13 8.74
CA TYR A 12 5.87 19.08 9.76
C TYR A 12 5.45 18.25 10.97
N PHE A 13 6.40 17.53 11.56
CA PHE A 13 6.28 17.03 12.92
C PHE A 13 6.12 18.21 13.88
N MET A 14 5.38 18.01 14.96
CA MET A 14 5.00 19.11 15.85
C MET A 14 5.38 18.87 17.30
N THR A 15 5.76 19.95 17.96
CA THR A 15 5.75 20.08 19.42
C THR A 15 4.46 20.76 19.83
N THR A 16 3.63 20.08 20.62
CA THR A 16 2.30 20.55 21.01
C THR A 16 2.18 20.65 22.54
N TYR A 17 1.57 21.73 23.04
CA TYR A 17 1.18 21.85 24.45
C TYR A 17 -0.11 22.65 24.59
N ARG A 18 -0.69 22.64 25.78
CA ARG A 18 -1.92 23.39 26.11
C ARG A 18 -1.59 24.60 26.98
N ASP A 19 -1.87 25.80 26.49
CA ASP A 19 -1.81 27.04 27.28
C ASP A 19 -3.17 27.30 27.94
N LEU A 20 -3.33 26.78 29.16
CA LEU A 20 -4.55 26.96 29.96
C LEU A 20 -4.70 28.40 30.50
N GLY A 21 -3.76 29.31 30.22
CA GLY A 21 -3.92 30.74 30.44
C GLY A 21 -4.78 31.42 29.37
N LYS A 22 -5.04 30.74 28.24
CA LYS A 22 -5.97 31.20 27.20
C LYS A 22 -7.40 30.80 27.55
N MET A 23 -8.34 31.68 27.20
CA MET A 23 -9.77 31.52 27.51
C MET A 23 -10.61 31.14 26.28
N GLN A 24 -10.01 31.10 25.08
CA GLN A 24 -10.67 30.67 23.85
C GLN A 24 -10.13 29.28 23.49
N ASP A 25 -11.03 28.33 23.21
CA ASP A 25 -10.68 26.92 23.02
C ASP A 25 -9.71 26.70 21.85
N ASP A 26 -9.80 27.51 20.80
CA ASP A 26 -8.91 27.48 19.62
C ASP A 26 -7.49 28.01 19.92
N GLN A 27 -7.33 28.81 20.98
CA GLN A 27 -6.05 29.36 21.43
C GLN A 27 -5.37 28.50 22.48
N VAL A 28 -6.10 27.58 23.14
CA VAL A 28 -5.54 26.67 24.13
C VAL A 28 -4.48 25.74 23.53
N PRO A 29 -4.69 25.05 22.39
CA PRO A 29 -3.65 24.22 21.80
C PRO A 29 -2.60 25.08 21.07
N VAL A 30 -1.36 25.04 21.55
CA VAL A 30 -0.21 25.66 20.89
C VAL A 30 0.57 24.58 20.16
N ARG A 31 0.86 24.81 18.87
CA ARG A 31 1.57 23.85 18.00
C ARG A 31 2.73 24.56 17.30
N TYR A 32 3.94 24.06 17.50
CA TYR A 32 5.13 24.51 16.79
C TYR A 32 5.66 23.39 15.90
N ILE A 33 6.12 23.73 14.70
CA ILE A 33 6.83 22.76 13.87
C ILE A 33 8.19 22.43 14.48
N ASN A 34 8.65 21.22 14.22
CA ASN A 34 9.99 20.81 14.58
C ASN A 34 10.96 21.22 13.48
N ARG A 35 12.02 21.96 13.83
CA ARG A 35 13.04 22.40 12.87
C ARG A 35 14.37 22.75 13.51
N TRP A 36 15.42 22.74 12.71
CA TRP A 36 16.75 23.22 13.10
C TRP A 36 16.81 24.75 13.27
N HIS A 37 17.77 25.23 14.06
CA HIS A 37 18.03 26.66 14.20
C HIS A 37 19.08 27.12 13.18
N PHE A 38 18.65 27.73 12.07
CA PHE A 38 19.56 28.40 11.14
C PHE A 38 19.53 29.93 11.28
N GLU A 39 20.71 30.53 11.15
CA GLU A 39 20.92 31.96 11.00
C GLU A 39 22.00 32.18 9.95
N LYS A 40 21.80 33.14 9.04
CA LYS A 40 22.86 33.56 8.11
C LYS A 40 24.09 34.01 8.89
N ALA A 41 25.26 33.56 8.46
CA ALA A 41 26.55 34.07 8.94
C ALA A 41 26.67 35.58 8.67
N ASP A 42 26.31 36.03 7.46
CA ASP A 42 26.10 37.43 7.13
C ASP A 42 24.64 37.67 6.69
N PRO A 43 23.79 38.27 7.55
CA PRO A 43 22.40 38.59 7.22
C PRO A 43 22.22 39.58 6.06
N LYS A 44 23.28 40.28 5.62
CA LYS A 44 23.20 41.26 4.53
C LYS A 44 23.34 40.62 3.15
N LEU A 45 23.87 39.41 3.07
CA LEU A 45 24.02 38.70 1.81
C LEU A 45 22.71 38.00 1.42
N GLU A 46 22.43 37.99 0.13
CA GLU A 46 21.30 37.25 -0.44
C GLU A 46 21.48 35.74 -0.21
N LEU A 47 22.68 35.22 -0.52
CA LEU A 47 23.14 33.88 -0.17
C LEU A 47 24.25 33.99 0.88
N SER A 48 24.09 33.34 2.03
CA SER A 48 25.10 33.26 3.09
C SER A 48 25.13 31.84 3.64
N PRO A 49 26.30 31.28 3.97
CA PRO A 49 26.34 30.07 4.77
C PRO A 49 25.67 30.30 6.13
N PRO A 50 25.14 29.26 6.78
CA PRO A 50 24.65 29.40 8.14
C PRO A 50 25.82 29.66 9.12
N LYS A 51 25.53 30.30 10.26
CA LYS A 51 26.51 30.44 11.36
C LYS A 51 26.97 29.08 11.89
N VAL A 52 26.04 28.13 11.93
CA VAL A 52 26.27 26.75 12.34
C VAL A 52 25.60 25.87 11.27
N PRO A 53 26.38 25.18 10.42
CA PRO A 53 25.83 24.24 9.46
C PRO A 53 25.30 22.98 10.17
N LEU A 54 24.35 22.30 9.53
CA LEU A 54 23.89 20.99 9.95
C LEU A 54 24.85 19.94 9.38
N VAL A 55 25.65 19.32 10.24
CA VAL A 55 26.65 18.33 9.82
C VAL A 55 26.14 16.93 10.12
N TYR A 56 26.09 16.07 9.09
CA TYR A 56 25.91 14.62 9.23
C TYR A 56 27.26 13.91 9.12
N TYR A 57 27.53 13.03 10.07
CA TYR A 57 28.67 12.11 10.05
C TYR A 57 28.21 10.76 9.49
N VAL A 58 28.73 10.38 8.33
CA VAL A 58 28.54 9.04 7.77
C VAL A 58 29.44 8.08 8.53
N GLU A 59 28.83 7.14 9.24
CA GLU A 59 29.51 6.16 10.09
C GLU A 59 30.48 5.31 9.27
N ASN A 60 31.56 4.84 9.91
CA ASN A 60 32.53 3.99 9.24
C ASN A 60 31.95 2.64 8.74
N THR A 61 30.81 2.21 9.28
CA THR A 61 30.04 1.00 8.91
C THR A 61 29.36 1.12 7.55
N VAL A 62 29.04 2.34 7.10
CA VAL A 62 28.43 2.58 5.79
C VAL A 62 29.40 2.11 4.71
N PRO A 63 29.02 1.13 3.87
CA PRO A 63 29.92 0.58 2.88
C PRO A 63 30.43 1.66 1.92
N VAL A 64 31.76 1.72 1.72
CA VAL A 64 32.42 2.77 0.93
C VAL A 64 31.79 2.95 -0.44
N ARG A 65 31.39 1.86 -1.09
CA ARG A 65 30.74 1.84 -2.41
C ARG A 65 29.40 2.59 -2.45
N TYR A 66 28.67 2.67 -1.33
CA TYR A 66 27.39 3.36 -1.22
C TYR A 66 27.51 4.80 -0.72
N ARG A 67 28.67 5.20 -0.16
CA ARG A 67 28.85 6.51 0.48
C ARG A 67 28.59 7.70 -0.44
N ARG A 68 28.82 7.56 -1.75
CA ARG A 68 28.51 8.62 -2.73
C ARG A 68 27.01 8.87 -2.87
N TRP A 69 26.21 7.80 -2.83
CA TRP A 69 24.75 7.86 -2.96
C TRP A 69 24.09 8.30 -1.66
N VAL A 70 24.65 7.87 -0.52
CA VAL A 70 24.29 8.43 0.79
C VAL A 70 24.55 9.93 0.81
N LYS A 71 25.71 10.39 0.32
CA LYS A 71 25.99 11.82 0.21
C LYS A 71 24.99 12.54 -0.70
N ALA A 72 24.68 11.98 -1.87
CA ALA A 72 23.74 12.58 -2.81
C ALA A 72 22.36 12.82 -2.19
N GLY A 73 21.79 11.83 -1.49
CA GLY A 73 20.50 11.99 -0.82
C GLY A 73 20.48 13.09 0.25
N ILE A 74 21.59 13.30 0.95
CA ILE A 74 21.74 14.40 1.92
C ILE A 74 21.87 15.74 1.19
N ASP A 75 22.70 15.78 0.15
CA ASP A 75 23.02 17.00 -0.59
C ASP A 75 21.80 17.57 -1.34
N TYR A 76 20.84 16.73 -1.75
CA TYR A 76 19.61 17.19 -2.43
C TYR A 76 18.88 18.29 -1.65
N TRP A 77 18.93 18.26 -0.32
CA TRP A 77 18.27 19.27 0.52
C TRP A 77 18.92 20.66 0.48
N ASN A 78 20.19 20.78 0.06
CA ASN A 78 20.84 22.09 -0.03
C ASN A 78 20.17 22.99 -1.09
N GLU A 79 19.57 22.42 -2.14
CA GLU A 79 18.82 23.19 -3.13
C GLU A 79 17.67 23.98 -2.47
N ALA A 80 16.92 23.34 -1.57
CA ALA A 80 15.85 23.99 -0.81
C ALA A 80 16.38 25.09 0.10
N PHE A 81 17.50 24.87 0.77
CA PHE A 81 18.11 25.90 1.64
C PHE A 81 18.68 27.08 0.86
N GLU A 82 19.25 26.84 -0.32
CA GLU A 82 19.75 27.90 -1.21
C GLU A 82 18.60 28.81 -1.66
N SER A 83 17.43 28.24 -1.96
CA SER A 83 16.22 28.99 -2.35
C SER A 83 15.75 30.01 -1.29
N ILE A 84 16.11 29.79 -0.02
CA ILE A 84 15.80 30.70 1.10
C ILE A 84 17.00 31.51 1.59
N GLY A 85 18.11 31.48 0.85
CA GLY A 85 19.28 32.31 1.11
C GLY A 85 20.40 31.64 1.92
N LEU A 86 20.33 30.32 2.16
CA LEU A 86 21.33 29.57 2.93
C LEU A 86 22.11 28.62 2.01
N VAL A 87 23.37 28.97 1.71
CA VAL A 87 24.26 28.09 0.93
C VAL A 87 24.96 27.09 1.84
N ASP A 88 25.15 25.85 1.38
CA ASP A 88 25.88 24.80 2.11
C ASP A 88 25.36 24.62 3.55
N ALA A 89 24.03 24.61 3.68
CA ALA A 89 23.35 24.54 4.97
C ALA A 89 23.51 23.16 5.63
N VAL A 90 23.50 22.12 4.81
CA VAL A 90 23.69 20.72 5.20
C VAL A 90 25.04 20.23 4.67
N GLN A 91 25.87 19.71 5.56
CA GLN A 91 27.22 19.25 5.25
C GLN A 91 27.39 17.78 5.63
N VAL A 92 28.25 17.09 4.88
CA VAL A 92 28.55 15.67 5.10
C VAL A 92 30.02 15.51 5.46
N GLN A 93 30.28 14.78 6.54
CA GLN A 93 31.61 14.36 6.97
C GLN A 93 31.65 12.84 7.10
N TYR A 94 32.84 12.24 7.02
CA TYR A 94 32.99 10.79 7.08
C TYR A 94 33.82 10.37 8.28
N GLN A 95 33.35 9.34 8.97
CA GLN A 95 34.25 8.54 9.77
C GLN A 95 35.13 7.68 8.86
N ASP A 96 36.43 7.73 9.14
CA ASP A 96 37.42 6.96 8.42
C ASP A 96 38.36 6.28 9.41
N LYS A 97 38.21 4.95 9.50
CA LYS A 97 39.01 4.10 10.38
C LYS A 97 40.49 4.06 9.99
N SER A 98 40.81 4.30 8.71
CA SER A 98 42.19 4.24 8.21
C SER A 98 43.00 5.47 8.57
N THR A 99 42.40 6.66 8.47
CA THR A 99 43.02 7.94 8.81
C THR A 99 42.78 8.37 10.25
N GLY A 100 41.79 7.78 10.92
CA GLY A 100 41.32 8.20 12.25
C GLY A 100 40.43 9.43 12.22
N ALA A 101 40.06 9.94 11.04
CA ALA A 101 39.21 11.11 10.91
C ALA A 101 37.83 10.87 11.53
N HIS A 102 37.43 11.77 12.44
CA HIS A 102 36.13 11.79 13.12
C HIS A 102 35.77 10.53 13.91
N MET A 103 36.72 9.61 14.11
CA MET A 103 36.54 8.40 14.92
C MET A 103 36.42 8.70 16.42
N ASP A 104 36.71 9.94 16.84
CA ASP A 104 36.50 10.46 18.19
C ASP A 104 35.02 10.80 18.49
N LYS A 105 34.18 10.88 17.46
CA LYS A 105 32.75 11.19 17.58
C LYS A 105 31.96 9.90 17.67
N ASP A 106 31.14 9.77 18.69
CA ASP A 106 30.35 8.57 18.93
C ASP A 106 28.94 8.73 18.32
N PRO A 107 28.41 7.75 17.58
CA PRO A 107 27.04 7.75 17.09
C PRO A 107 25.96 7.82 18.17
N GLU A 108 26.30 7.59 19.44
CA GLU A 108 25.37 7.72 20.57
C GLU A 108 25.53 9.07 21.31
N ASP A 109 26.38 9.98 20.83
CA ASP A 109 26.58 11.32 21.39
C ASP A 109 25.69 12.34 20.70
N VAL A 110 24.68 12.83 21.43
CA VAL A 110 23.64 13.81 21.03
C VAL A 110 24.15 15.15 20.46
N ARG A 111 25.47 15.36 20.39
CA ARG A 111 26.08 16.55 19.79
C ARG A 111 26.36 16.38 18.30
N TYR A 112 26.27 15.16 17.77
CA TYR A 112 26.65 14.82 16.41
C TYR A 112 25.55 14.01 15.74
N ASN A 113 25.11 14.46 14.57
CA ASN A 113 24.12 13.71 13.79
C ASN A 113 24.83 12.62 12.99
N PHE A 114 24.33 11.39 13.04
CA PHE A 114 24.95 10.26 12.35
C PHE A 114 24.06 9.64 11.28
N ILE A 115 24.70 9.07 10.25
CA ILE A 115 24.08 8.10 9.33
C ILE A 115 24.75 6.77 9.53
N ARG A 116 23.96 5.79 9.98
CA ARG A 116 24.41 4.48 10.44
C ARG A 116 23.92 3.40 9.48
N TRP A 117 24.71 2.34 9.37
CA TRP A 117 24.41 1.19 8.52
C TRP A 117 24.35 -0.10 9.34
N LEU A 118 23.19 -0.75 9.36
CA LEU A 118 22.99 -2.04 10.01
C LEU A 118 22.90 -3.15 8.98
N SER A 119 23.78 -4.13 9.08
CA SER A 119 23.72 -5.33 8.22
C SER A 119 22.84 -6.39 8.86
N ASN A 120 21.62 -6.53 8.36
CA ASN A 120 20.66 -7.57 8.75
C ASN A 120 19.63 -7.82 7.63
N ASP A 121 18.83 -8.87 7.75
CA ASP A 121 17.84 -9.26 6.73
C ASP A 121 16.45 -8.62 6.95
N ILE A 122 16.41 -7.47 7.63
CA ILE A 122 15.18 -6.74 7.94
C ILE A 122 15.19 -5.45 7.11
N SER A 123 14.09 -5.15 6.42
CA SER A 123 13.93 -3.98 5.56
C SER A 123 13.42 -2.77 6.35
N THR A 124 14.32 -1.99 6.94
CA THR A 124 13.96 -0.83 7.79
C THR A 124 14.91 0.34 7.53
N ALA A 125 14.34 1.53 7.52
CA ALA A 125 15.05 2.79 7.56
C ALA A 125 14.29 3.71 8.52
N ILE A 126 15.01 4.46 9.35
CA ILE A 126 14.42 5.44 10.27
C ILE A 126 15.32 6.68 10.40
N GLY A 127 14.71 7.85 10.45
CA GLY A 127 15.36 9.14 10.73
C GLY A 127 14.80 9.84 11.97
N PRO A 128 14.93 9.26 13.19
CA PRO A 128 14.50 9.90 14.42
C PRO A 128 15.26 11.22 14.69
N SER A 129 14.60 12.10 15.44
CA SER A 129 15.23 13.33 15.94
C SER A 129 14.83 13.61 17.38
N ARG A 130 15.71 14.31 18.11
CA ARG A 130 15.46 14.77 19.48
C ARG A 130 15.14 16.25 19.45
N VAL A 131 14.00 16.61 20.03
CA VAL A 131 13.46 17.98 19.95
C VAL A 131 13.28 18.62 21.31
N HIS A 132 13.50 19.93 21.39
CA HIS A 132 13.24 20.70 22.60
C HIS A 132 11.71 20.79 22.83
N PRO A 133 11.19 20.26 23.96
CA PRO A 133 9.76 19.97 24.14
C PRO A 133 8.86 21.20 24.31
N LEU A 134 9.43 22.40 24.39
CA LEU A 134 8.67 23.66 24.48
C LEU A 134 8.75 24.52 23.21
N THR A 135 9.73 24.28 22.35
CA THR A 135 10.05 25.18 21.23
C THR A 135 10.00 24.48 19.88
N GLY A 136 10.10 23.14 19.84
CA GLY A 136 10.25 22.38 18.60
C GLY A 136 11.63 22.54 17.95
N GLN A 137 12.63 23.08 18.65
CA GLN A 137 13.98 23.10 18.10
C GLN A 137 14.52 21.66 18.02
N ILE A 138 14.91 21.21 16.83
CA ILE A 138 15.66 19.96 16.67
C ILE A 138 17.07 20.19 17.23
N LEU A 139 17.51 19.27 18.08
CA LEU A 139 18.80 19.33 18.78
C LEU A 139 19.79 18.31 18.22
N ASP A 140 19.28 17.20 17.72
CA ASP A 140 20.06 16.03 17.33
C ASP A 140 19.20 15.10 16.45
N ALA A 141 19.83 14.39 15.52
CA ALA A 141 19.16 13.44 14.64
C ALA A 141 20.09 12.32 14.19
N ASP A 142 19.58 11.09 14.19
CA ASP A 142 20.33 9.89 13.83
C ASP A 142 19.55 9.10 12.78
N ILE A 143 20.14 8.90 11.61
CA ILE A 143 19.56 8.08 10.56
C ILE A 143 20.14 6.67 10.65
N VAL A 144 19.26 5.67 10.65
CA VAL A 144 19.62 4.25 10.64
C VAL A 144 19.06 3.61 9.38
N LEU A 145 19.95 3.07 8.55
CA LEU A 145 19.60 2.32 7.34
C LEU A 145 19.99 0.86 7.53
N THR A 146 19.13 -0.07 7.13
CA THR A 146 19.52 -1.47 6.97
C THR A 146 19.83 -1.81 5.52
N ASP A 147 20.64 -2.84 5.28
CA ASP A 147 20.85 -3.38 3.92
C ASP A 147 19.84 -4.47 3.52
N GLY A 148 18.91 -4.82 4.41
CA GLY A 148 17.91 -5.86 4.19
C GLY A 148 17.03 -5.60 2.96
N TRP A 149 16.65 -4.34 2.72
CA TRP A 149 15.83 -3.96 1.56
C TRP A 149 16.56 -4.10 0.21
N ILE A 150 17.89 -4.09 0.21
CA ILE A 150 18.72 -4.36 -0.97
C ILE A 150 18.85 -5.87 -1.16
N ARG A 151 19.03 -6.64 -0.08
CA ARG A 151 19.45 -8.05 -0.15
C ARG A 151 18.28 -9.03 -0.21
N THR A 152 17.26 -8.84 0.62
CA THR A 152 16.37 -9.91 1.04
C THR A 152 14.91 -9.52 0.86
N PHE A 153 14.17 -10.28 0.05
CA PHE A 153 12.73 -10.06 -0.12
C PHE A 153 11.91 -11.36 -0.24
N PHE A 154 12.47 -12.43 -0.81
CA PHE A 154 11.72 -13.65 -1.09
C PHE A 154 11.04 -14.28 0.14
N TYR A 155 11.53 -14.05 1.35
CA TYR A 155 10.90 -14.52 2.60
C TYR A 155 9.62 -13.77 2.94
N GLN A 156 9.55 -12.47 2.68
CA GLN A 156 8.44 -11.63 3.09
C GLN A 156 7.25 -11.69 2.12
N ALA A 157 7.47 -12.01 0.84
CA ALA A 157 6.42 -11.96 -0.19
C ALA A 157 5.14 -12.75 0.17
N ASN A 158 5.28 -13.92 0.80
CA ASN A 158 4.13 -14.73 1.25
C ASN A 158 3.40 -14.14 2.46
N GLU A 159 4.10 -13.41 3.32
CA GLU A 159 3.56 -12.79 4.54
C GLU A 159 2.95 -11.41 4.27
N LEU A 160 3.32 -10.79 3.13
CA LEU A 160 2.89 -9.44 2.75
C LEU A 160 1.54 -9.39 2.02
N LEU A 161 1.07 -10.50 1.42
CA LEU A 161 -0.21 -10.51 0.70
C LEU A 161 -1.39 -10.02 1.57
N PRO A 162 -1.56 -10.49 2.83
CA PRO A 162 -2.55 -9.91 3.73
C PRO A 162 -2.31 -8.43 4.00
N GLY A 163 -1.05 -8.00 4.17
CA GLY A 163 -0.68 -6.61 4.39
C GLY A 163 -1.18 -5.72 3.25
N PHE A 164 -0.86 -6.06 2.01
CA PHE A 164 -1.34 -5.33 0.83
C PHE A 164 -2.86 -5.28 0.73
N ALA A 165 -3.55 -6.37 1.06
CA ALA A 165 -5.01 -6.41 1.05
C ALA A 165 -5.66 -5.59 2.18
N LEU A 166 -4.92 -5.24 3.23
CA LEU A 166 -5.39 -4.37 4.31
C LEU A 166 -5.00 -2.90 4.09
N GLU A 167 -4.18 -2.59 3.08
CA GLU A 167 -3.78 -1.22 2.77
C GLU A 167 -5.01 -0.32 2.56
N GLY A 168 -5.02 0.81 3.27
CA GLY A 168 -6.10 1.78 3.18
C GLY A 168 -7.38 1.46 3.95
N MET A 169 -7.46 0.31 4.63
CA MET A 169 -8.63 -0.03 5.44
C MET A 169 -8.78 0.91 6.64
N SER A 170 -9.99 1.45 6.82
CA SER A 170 -10.29 2.33 7.93
C SER A 170 -10.26 1.60 9.28
N PRO A 171 -10.01 2.32 10.40
CA PRO A 171 -10.16 1.79 11.76
C PRO A 171 -11.50 1.06 11.99
N GLU A 172 -12.60 1.62 11.47
CA GLU A 172 -13.94 1.02 11.51
C GLU A 172 -13.99 -0.33 10.79
N THR A 173 -13.38 -0.41 9.59
CA THR A 173 -13.30 -1.65 8.81
C THR A 173 -12.51 -2.72 9.56
N LEU A 174 -11.35 -2.36 10.13
CA LEU A 174 -10.51 -3.30 10.88
C LEU A 174 -11.24 -3.85 12.11
N GLU A 175 -11.98 -3.01 12.85
CA GLU A 175 -12.82 -3.48 13.96
C GLU A 175 -13.88 -4.47 13.48
N TRP A 176 -14.51 -4.15 12.36
CA TRP A 176 -15.56 -4.96 11.81
C TRP A 176 -15.02 -6.33 11.37
N LEU A 177 -13.81 -6.40 10.81
CA LEU A 177 -13.14 -7.65 10.48
C LEU A 177 -12.82 -8.52 11.71
N GLU A 178 -12.51 -7.93 12.87
CA GLU A 178 -12.34 -8.69 14.13
C GLU A 178 -13.63 -9.40 14.57
N LYS A 179 -14.79 -8.88 14.17
CA LYS A 179 -16.11 -9.48 14.44
C LYS A 179 -16.60 -10.38 13.29
N ASN A 180 -16.00 -10.23 12.11
CA ASN A 180 -16.35 -10.94 10.88
C ASN A 180 -15.10 -11.60 10.29
N PRO A 181 -14.49 -12.57 11.02
CA PRO A 181 -13.21 -13.16 10.62
C PRO A 181 -13.23 -13.83 9.25
N ASP A 182 -14.39 -14.31 8.81
CA ASP A 182 -14.55 -14.88 7.49
C ASP A 182 -14.35 -13.84 6.39
N TRP A 183 -14.36 -12.53 6.67
CA TRP A 183 -14.06 -11.44 5.74
C TRP A 183 -12.60 -10.99 5.78
N ASP A 184 -11.82 -11.41 6.77
CA ASP A 184 -10.51 -10.80 7.02
C ASP A 184 -9.40 -11.39 6.11
N PRO A 185 -8.72 -10.57 5.28
CA PRO A 185 -7.63 -11.03 4.41
C PRO A 185 -6.56 -11.84 5.15
N ARG A 186 -6.24 -11.51 6.41
CA ARG A 186 -5.25 -12.25 7.24
C ARG A 186 -5.66 -13.68 7.51
N VAL A 187 -6.96 -13.96 7.52
CA VAL A 187 -7.51 -15.31 7.68
C VAL A 187 -7.69 -15.97 6.31
N ARG A 188 -8.11 -15.21 5.29
CA ARG A 188 -8.39 -15.75 3.95
C ARG A 188 -7.16 -16.21 3.20
N PHE A 189 -6.05 -15.50 3.31
CA PHE A 189 -4.77 -15.93 2.73
C PHE A 189 -4.10 -17.07 3.50
N ALA A 190 -4.49 -17.30 4.76
CA ALA A 190 -3.89 -18.34 5.57
C ALA A 190 -4.31 -19.75 5.11
N PRO A 191 -3.38 -20.73 5.13
CA PRO A 191 -3.72 -22.13 4.92
C PRO A 191 -4.82 -22.60 5.88
N PRO A 192 -5.75 -23.47 5.47
CA PRO A 192 -6.88 -23.90 6.31
C PRO A 192 -6.46 -24.41 7.71
N GLY A 193 -5.34 -25.13 7.81
CA GLY A 193 -4.81 -25.63 9.07
C GLY A 193 -4.27 -24.57 10.03
N GLU A 194 -4.03 -23.34 9.55
CA GLU A 194 -3.53 -22.23 10.36
C GLU A 194 -4.62 -21.22 10.75
N ARG A 195 -5.77 -21.24 10.06
CA ARG A 195 -6.85 -20.26 10.28
C ARG A 195 -7.30 -20.23 11.73
N GLU A 196 -7.52 -21.38 12.37
CA GLU A 196 -7.93 -21.42 13.78
C GLU A 196 -6.87 -20.84 14.73
N ARG A 197 -5.57 -21.08 14.45
CA ARG A 197 -4.47 -20.51 15.23
C ARG A 197 -4.49 -18.99 15.14
N ILE A 198 -4.57 -18.45 13.92
CA ILE A 198 -4.60 -17.00 13.68
C ILE A 198 -5.83 -16.37 14.35
N LEU A 199 -7.00 -17.00 14.23
CA LEU A 199 -8.22 -16.54 14.90
C LEU A 199 -8.05 -16.51 16.42
N HIS A 200 -7.49 -17.56 17.00
CA HIS A 200 -7.24 -17.61 18.44
C HIS A 200 -6.22 -16.55 18.88
N GLU A 201 -5.12 -16.36 18.15
CA GLU A 201 -4.13 -15.31 18.44
C GLU A 201 -4.75 -13.92 18.45
N ARG A 202 -5.63 -13.64 17.49
CA ARG A 202 -6.35 -12.37 17.40
C ARG A 202 -7.39 -12.19 18.49
N GLN A 203 -8.17 -13.23 18.77
CA GLN A 203 -9.09 -13.23 19.91
C GLN A 203 -8.35 -12.98 21.23
N MET A 204 -7.17 -13.57 21.40
CA MET A 204 -6.31 -13.33 22.56
C MET A 204 -5.75 -11.91 22.59
N LYS A 205 -5.32 -11.36 21.46
CA LYS A 205 -4.89 -9.96 21.35
C LYS A 205 -6.02 -9.02 21.75
N ARG A 206 -7.23 -9.22 21.21
CA ARG A 206 -8.44 -8.47 21.57
C ARG A 206 -8.83 -8.64 23.03
N ALA A 207 -8.81 -9.86 23.57
CA ALA A 207 -9.16 -10.14 24.96
C ALA A 207 -8.20 -9.47 25.96
N ARG A 208 -6.91 -9.39 25.61
CA ARG A 208 -5.90 -8.66 26.40
C ARG A 208 -6.13 -7.15 26.36
N GLN A 209 -6.58 -6.63 25.23
CA GLN A 209 -6.70 -5.20 24.98
C GLN A 209 -8.09 -4.62 25.35
N GLY A 210 -9.15 -5.44 25.44
CA GLY A 210 -10.51 -5.00 25.74
C GLY A 210 -11.25 -4.44 24.50
N VAL A 211 -12.31 -3.64 24.72
CA VAL A 211 -12.95 -2.87 23.63
C VAL A 211 -12.04 -1.68 23.34
N LEU A 212 -11.36 -1.76 22.20
CA LEU A 212 -10.36 -0.77 21.81
C LEU A 212 -10.99 0.49 21.21
N ALA A 213 -10.41 1.65 21.51
CA ALA A 213 -10.76 2.89 20.82
C ALA A 213 -10.47 2.73 19.31
N TYR A 214 -11.30 3.33 18.47
CA TYR A 214 -11.19 3.26 17.00
C TYR A 214 -10.93 1.83 16.48
N GLY A 215 -11.60 0.83 17.06
CA GLY A 215 -11.55 -0.51 16.51
C GLY A 215 -10.29 -1.32 16.74
N GLY A 216 -9.37 -0.82 17.58
CA GLY A 216 -8.06 -1.44 17.75
C GLY A 216 -7.06 -1.07 16.67
N HIS A 217 -7.35 -0.02 15.88
CA HIS A 217 -6.34 0.59 15.04
C HIS A 217 -5.12 0.95 15.88
N PRO A 218 -3.88 0.67 15.44
CA PRO A 218 -2.75 0.83 16.34
C PRO A 218 -2.53 2.29 16.76
N ALA A 219 -2.81 3.27 15.88
CA ALA A 219 -2.81 4.71 16.25
C ALA A 219 -3.74 5.10 17.43
N ALA A 220 -4.72 4.25 17.78
CA ALA A 220 -5.64 4.48 18.87
C ALA A 220 -5.24 3.81 20.20
N ASN A 221 -4.21 2.96 20.16
CA ASN A 221 -3.73 2.19 21.32
C ASN A 221 -2.45 2.77 21.92
N VAL A 222 -2.01 3.94 21.46
CA VAL A 222 -0.85 4.67 21.97
C VAL A 222 -1.05 5.00 23.45
N GLU A 223 -0.27 4.39 24.34
CA GLU A 223 -0.27 4.72 25.77
C GLU A 223 0.49 6.04 26.01
N THR A 224 -0.27 7.12 26.14
CA THR A 224 0.23 8.50 26.25
C THR A 224 0.88 8.99 27.57
N PRO A 225 1.17 8.21 28.65
CA PRO A 225 1.68 8.89 29.84
C PRO A 225 3.09 9.46 29.69
N TYR A 226 4.16 8.68 29.52
CA TYR A 226 5.53 9.24 29.68
C TYR A 226 6.70 8.46 29.02
N PHE A 227 6.47 7.34 28.35
CA PHE A 227 7.51 6.59 27.63
C PHE A 227 6.92 5.98 26.36
N GLY A 228 7.60 6.14 25.23
CA GLY A 228 7.15 5.60 23.94
C GLY A 228 7.51 4.13 23.77
N ASP A 229 6.52 3.31 23.47
CA ASP A 229 6.63 1.90 23.11
C ASP A 229 5.67 1.46 21.96
N ASP A 230 5.06 2.40 21.23
CA ASP A 230 4.06 2.15 20.17
C ASP A 230 4.52 2.62 18.76
N GLU A 231 4.01 1.96 17.72
CA GLU A 231 4.34 2.21 16.31
C GLU A 231 3.77 3.52 15.74
N PHE A 232 2.92 4.24 16.48
CA PHE A 232 2.48 5.60 16.15
C PHE A 232 3.02 6.67 17.09
N ASP A 233 3.99 6.31 17.94
CA ASP A 233 4.70 7.29 18.76
C ASP A 233 5.26 8.41 17.88
N GLY A 234 5.21 9.64 18.40
CA GLY A 234 5.64 10.83 17.67
C GLY A 234 4.60 11.45 16.71
N LEU A 235 3.51 10.75 16.35
CA LEU A 235 2.44 11.27 15.49
C LEU A 235 1.24 11.83 16.27
N VAL A 236 0.85 11.20 17.40
CA VAL A 236 -0.34 11.56 18.20
C VAL A 236 0.04 11.76 19.69
N ASN A 237 -0.33 12.90 20.29
CA ASN A 237 -0.28 13.18 21.76
C ASN A 237 1.09 12.99 22.50
N THR A 238 2.20 13.42 21.89
CA THR A 238 3.51 13.85 22.44
C THR A 238 4.14 13.18 23.69
N GLY A 239 5.41 12.77 23.53
CA GLY A 239 6.41 12.68 24.62
C GLY A 239 7.84 12.47 24.14
N SER A 240 8.05 11.59 23.15
CA SER A 240 9.34 11.30 22.52
C SER A 240 9.12 10.95 21.06
N GLN A 241 9.87 11.56 20.13
CA GLN A 241 9.74 11.29 18.69
C GLN A 241 10.59 10.09 18.31
N PHE A 242 10.15 8.90 18.72
CA PHE A 242 10.44 7.72 17.91
C PHE A 242 9.54 7.84 16.68
N ASN A 243 10.08 7.91 15.46
CA ASN A 243 9.23 7.84 14.26
C ASN A 243 8.65 6.42 14.21
N GLY A 244 7.44 6.24 14.71
CA GLY A 244 6.94 4.93 15.13
C GLY A 244 6.83 3.88 14.02
N TYR A 245 6.68 4.25 12.75
CA TYR A 245 6.66 3.26 11.66
C TYR A 245 6.91 3.87 10.27
N CYS A 246 8.18 3.89 9.84
CA CYS A 246 8.53 4.15 8.44
C CYS A 246 8.59 2.82 7.65
N MET A 247 7.71 2.67 6.65
CA MET A 247 7.65 1.49 5.77
C MET A 247 8.20 1.74 4.36
N ALA A 248 8.82 2.90 4.11
CA ALA A 248 9.45 3.20 2.83
C ALA A 248 10.42 2.09 2.42
N ALA A 249 11.30 1.66 3.33
CA ALA A 249 12.27 0.59 3.08
C ALA A 249 11.61 -0.78 2.81
N THR A 250 10.49 -1.09 3.46
CA THR A 250 9.75 -2.35 3.20
C THR A 250 9.10 -2.32 1.81
N GLY A 251 8.49 -1.20 1.41
CA GLY A 251 7.98 -1.01 0.06
C GLY A 251 9.08 -1.16 -1.00
N LYS A 252 10.21 -0.45 -0.79
CA LYS A 252 11.39 -0.56 -1.66
C LYS A 252 11.92 -1.99 -1.76
N ALA A 253 11.91 -2.78 -0.67
CA ALA A 253 12.31 -4.18 -0.73
C ALA A 253 11.44 -5.02 -1.68
N PHE A 254 10.11 -4.81 -1.66
CA PHE A 254 9.19 -5.46 -2.58
C PHE A 254 9.51 -5.07 -4.04
N ASP A 255 9.63 -3.77 -4.29
CA ASP A 255 9.87 -3.28 -5.65
C ASP A 255 11.25 -3.68 -6.17
N MET A 256 12.25 -3.83 -5.30
CA MET A 256 13.56 -4.39 -5.64
C MET A 256 13.46 -5.84 -6.11
N ALA A 257 12.56 -6.64 -5.54
CA ALA A 257 12.36 -8.03 -5.98
C ALA A 257 11.65 -8.10 -7.34
N VAL A 258 10.63 -7.26 -7.55
CA VAL A 258 10.00 -7.07 -8.86
C VAL A 258 11.04 -6.63 -9.89
N SER A 259 11.89 -5.67 -9.53
CA SER A 259 12.94 -5.14 -10.41
C SER A 259 13.97 -6.22 -10.78
N ARG A 260 14.40 -7.04 -9.82
CA ARG A 260 15.30 -8.17 -10.08
C ARG A 260 14.68 -9.20 -11.02
N LEU A 261 13.41 -9.54 -10.79
CA LEU A 261 12.64 -10.41 -11.68
C LEU A 261 12.58 -9.82 -13.10
N ASN A 262 12.23 -8.54 -13.23
CA ASN A 262 12.16 -7.84 -14.50
C ASN A 262 13.51 -7.78 -15.22
N MET A 263 14.59 -7.38 -14.54
CA MET A 263 15.92 -7.28 -15.14
C MET A 263 16.44 -8.64 -15.61
N GLN A 264 16.23 -9.71 -14.85
CA GLN A 264 16.66 -11.05 -15.24
C GLN A 264 15.95 -11.51 -16.52
N ILE A 265 14.62 -11.39 -16.56
CA ILE A 265 13.82 -11.77 -17.73
C ILE A 265 14.19 -10.92 -18.95
N LEU A 266 14.25 -9.58 -18.81
CA LEU A 266 14.59 -8.70 -19.93
C LEU A 266 16.03 -8.87 -20.42
N SER A 267 16.99 -9.13 -19.52
CA SER A 267 18.37 -9.40 -19.91
C SER A 267 18.45 -10.62 -20.83
N LYS A 268 17.69 -11.68 -20.52
CA LYS A 268 17.68 -12.90 -21.33
C LYS A 268 16.98 -12.71 -22.67
N LEU A 269 15.82 -12.06 -22.70
CA LEU A 269 15.13 -11.75 -23.95
C LEU A 269 15.96 -10.86 -24.89
N LYS A 270 16.82 -9.98 -24.35
CA LYS A 270 17.78 -9.19 -25.14
C LYS A 270 18.92 -10.04 -25.69
N LEU A 271 19.41 -11.03 -24.94
CA LEU A 271 20.41 -11.99 -25.41
C LEU A 271 19.84 -12.84 -26.56
N ASP A 272 18.59 -13.30 -26.45
CA ASP A 272 17.95 -14.17 -27.44
C ASP A 272 17.53 -13.43 -28.72
N LYS A 273 17.25 -12.11 -28.65
CA LYS A 273 16.88 -11.28 -29.81
C LYS A 273 18.07 -10.74 -30.62
N GLY A 274 19.29 -11.18 -30.33
CA GLY A 274 20.45 -10.89 -31.17
C GLY A 274 21.11 -9.54 -30.89
N ASP A 275 21.75 -9.41 -29.73
CA ASP A 275 23.11 -8.85 -29.73
C ASP A 275 24.01 -9.97 -30.33
N GLU A 276 23.95 -10.15 -31.66
CA GLU A 276 24.77 -11.10 -32.44
C GLU A 276 26.25 -10.67 -32.42
N GLY A 277 26.86 -10.64 -31.24
CA GLY A 277 28.20 -10.12 -31.04
C GLY A 277 28.79 -10.42 -29.67
N ALA A 278 28.50 -11.57 -29.07
CA ALA A 278 29.28 -12.12 -27.96
C ALA A 278 29.00 -13.62 -27.77
N GLU A 279 29.29 -14.44 -28.80
CA GLU A 279 29.47 -15.87 -28.53
C GLU A 279 30.73 -16.08 -27.69
N GLY A 280 30.59 -16.92 -26.68
CA GLY A 280 31.65 -17.30 -25.76
C GLY A 280 32.82 -18.03 -26.44
N GLY A 281 34.01 -17.86 -25.87
CA GLY A 281 35.17 -18.68 -26.15
C GLY A 281 35.74 -19.24 -24.85
N GLU A 282 35.50 -20.53 -24.62
CA GLU A 282 36.37 -21.34 -23.75
C GLU A 282 37.77 -21.44 -24.41
N GLY A 283 38.81 -21.17 -23.60
CA GLY A 283 40.23 -21.55 -23.70
C GLY A 283 40.91 -21.80 -25.06
N ASP A 284 41.99 -21.04 -25.35
CA ASP A 284 43.40 -21.50 -25.42
C ASP A 284 44.32 -20.29 -25.70
N GLY A 285 45.59 -20.36 -25.29
CA GLY A 285 46.52 -19.23 -25.25
C GLY A 285 47.06 -18.72 -26.60
N GLY A 286 47.53 -17.48 -26.58
CA GLY A 286 48.35 -16.89 -27.64
C GLY A 286 48.41 -15.37 -27.57
N ASP A 287 49.62 -14.83 -27.35
CA ASP A 287 49.96 -13.41 -27.41
C ASP A 287 49.58 -12.78 -28.77
N GLY A 288 49.09 -11.53 -28.73
CA GLY A 288 48.94 -10.68 -29.91
C GLY A 288 48.11 -9.43 -29.66
N ASP A 289 48.78 -8.29 -29.48
CA ASP A 289 48.23 -6.94 -29.64
C ASP A 289 47.56 -6.79 -31.03
N ASP A 290 46.32 -6.32 -31.09
CA ASP A 290 45.98 -5.10 -31.84
C ASP A 290 44.50 -4.67 -31.68
N ASP A 291 44.33 -3.38 -31.92
CA ASP A 291 43.33 -2.40 -31.52
C ASP A 291 41.93 -2.47 -32.19
N SER A 292 40.99 -1.72 -31.57
CA SER A 292 39.77 -1.09 -32.11
C SER A 292 38.40 -1.80 -31.97
N GLY A 293 37.59 -1.28 -31.05
CA GLY A 293 36.14 -1.52 -30.98
C GLY A 293 35.47 -0.58 -29.97
N ALA A 294 34.52 0.24 -30.42
CA ALA A 294 33.88 1.31 -29.66
C ALA A 294 33.37 0.85 -28.28
N GLY A 295 33.78 1.57 -27.24
CA GLY A 295 33.53 1.22 -25.85
C GLY A 295 32.05 1.21 -25.49
N LYS A 296 31.53 0.02 -25.13
CA LYS A 296 30.48 -0.07 -24.12
C LYS A 296 31.15 0.36 -22.80
N THR A 297 30.82 1.55 -22.31
CA THR A 297 31.28 1.98 -20.97
C THR A 297 30.91 0.88 -19.98
N PRO A 298 31.85 0.36 -19.17
CA PRO A 298 31.53 -0.64 -18.17
C PRO A 298 30.38 -0.12 -17.31
N VAL A 299 29.28 -0.85 -17.24
CA VAL A 299 28.22 -0.54 -16.28
C VAL A 299 28.80 -0.84 -14.92
N ASP A 300 28.95 0.18 -14.08
CA ASP A 300 29.35 -0.02 -12.69
C ASP A 300 28.30 -0.89 -11.99
N ILE A 301 28.74 -1.96 -11.34
CA ILE A 301 27.88 -2.90 -10.60
C ILE A 301 28.17 -2.77 -9.12
N LEU A 302 27.12 -2.53 -8.32
CA LEU A 302 27.14 -2.54 -6.86
C LEU A 302 26.38 -3.77 -6.34
N ASP A 303 27.10 -4.69 -5.69
CA ASP A 303 26.54 -5.93 -5.11
C ASP A 303 25.66 -6.74 -6.09
N GLY A 304 26.06 -6.79 -7.37
CA GLY A 304 25.32 -7.50 -8.42
C GLY A 304 24.17 -6.72 -9.05
N ILE A 305 24.01 -5.43 -8.71
CA ILE A 305 22.95 -4.56 -9.23
C ILE A 305 23.58 -3.37 -9.98
N PRO A 306 23.05 -2.96 -11.14
CA PRO A 306 23.57 -1.79 -11.84
C PRO A 306 23.52 -0.53 -10.99
N ASP A 307 24.64 0.19 -10.91
CA ASP A 307 24.80 1.40 -10.11
C ASP A 307 23.82 2.52 -10.51
N TYR A 308 23.56 2.67 -11.81
CA TYR A 308 22.58 3.65 -12.32
C TYR A 308 21.16 3.42 -11.80
N PHE A 309 20.86 2.22 -11.30
CA PHE A 309 19.57 1.85 -10.75
C PHE A 309 19.59 1.92 -9.22
N ILE A 310 20.49 1.16 -8.56
CA ILE A 310 20.49 1.08 -7.09
C ILE A 310 20.96 2.38 -6.43
N GLY A 311 21.81 3.14 -7.11
CA GLY A 311 22.32 4.41 -6.62
C GLY A 311 21.24 5.44 -6.37
N PRO A 312 20.45 5.83 -7.39
CA PRO A 312 19.30 6.72 -7.22
C PRO A 312 18.25 6.21 -6.22
N VAL A 313 17.95 4.91 -6.20
CA VAL A 313 16.99 4.32 -5.23
C VAL A 313 17.49 4.48 -3.79
N LEU A 314 18.78 4.28 -3.54
CA LEU A 314 19.39 4.52 -2.23
C LEU A 314 19.39 6.02 -1.89
N ALA A 315 19.69 6.89 -2.85
CA ALA A 315 19.69 8.34 -2.63
C ALA A 315 18.30 8.87 -2.29
N ASP A 316 17.23 8.38 -2.95
CA ASP A 316 15.82 8.67 -2.64
C ASP A 316 15.48 8.27 -1.19
N LEU A 317 15.82 7.05 -0.79
CA LEU A 317 15.57 6.59 0.59
C LEU A 317 16.36 7.42 1.63
N VAL A 318 17.61 7.78 1.33
CA VAL A 318 18.40 8.65 2.23
C VAL A 318 17.81 10.05 2.29
N ALA A 319 17.37 10.61 1.16
CA ALA A 319 16.72 11.93 1.12
C ALA A 319 15.43 11.93 1.95
N HIS A 320 14.63 10.85 1.89
CA HIS A 320 13.45 10.64 2.71
C HIS A 320 13.76 10.70 4.21
N GLU A 321 14.75 9.92 4.67
CA GLU A 321 15.14 9.92 6.08
C GLU A 321 15.72 11.28 6.52
N VAL A 322 16.49 11.95 5.66
CA VAL A 322 16.97 13.31 5.94
C VAL A 322 15.78 14.26 6.07
N GLY A 323 14.74 14.16 5.24
CA GLY A 323 13.53 14.96 5.37
C GLY A 323 12.86 14.83 6.74
N HIS A 324 12.77 13.61 7.28
CA HIS A 324 12.32 13.41 8.66
C HIS A 324 13.19 14.13 9.69
N THR A 325 14.51 14.06 9.54
CA THR A 325 15.45 14.77 10.43
C THR A 325 15.45 16.30 10.24
N LEU A 326 14.88 16.83 9.15
CA LEU A 326 14.57 18.24 8.96
C LEU A 326 13.21 18.64 9.54
N GLY A 327 12.45 17.66 10.05
CA GLY A 327 11.16 17.83 10.71
C GLY A 327 9.96 17.55 9.82
N LEU A 328 10.13 17.02 8.60
CA LEU A 328 9.04 16.76 7.68
C LEU A 328 8.33 15.43 7.97
N ARG A 329 7.01 15.43 7.81
CA ARG A 329 6.17 14.22 7.82
C ARG A 329 6.09 13.60 6.44
N HIS A 330 5.59 12.38 6.37
CA HIS A 330 5.21 11.76 5.10
C HIS A 330 4.21 12.61 4.31
N ASN A 331 4.33 12.54 2.99
CA ASN A 331 3.41 13.13 2.01
C ASN A 331 2.99 12.08 0.97
N PHE A 332 1.83 11.46 1.17
CA PHE A 332 1.35 10.35 0.34
C PHE A 332 0.59 10.78 -0.91
N LYS A 333 0.51 12.09 -1.21
CA LYS A 333 -0.04 12.60 -2.47
C LYS A 333 1.05 13.00 -3.47
N ALA A 334 2.32 12.85 -3.10
CA ALA A 334 3.40 13.47 -3.84
C ALA A 334 3.56 12.89 -5.24
N SER A 335 3.22 11.61 -5.40
CA SER A 335 3.26 10.86 -6.66
C SER A 335 2.23 11.32 -7.71
N SER A 336 1.26 12.16 -7.34
CA SER A 336 0.08 12.53 -8.15
C SER A 336 0.26 13.72 -9.10
N VAL A 337 1.46 14.31 -9.19
CA VAL A 337 1.68 15.57 -9.93
C VAL A 337 2.03 15.42 -11.42
N TYR A 338 2.38 14.21 -11.87
CA TYR A 338 2.65 13.92 -13.29
C TYR A 338 1.97 12.64 -13.73
N THR A 339 1.60 12.55 -15.01
CA THR A 339 1.10 11.32 -15.63
C THR A 339 2.22 10.29 -15.81
N LEU A 340 1.87 9.00 -15.87
CA LEU A 340 2.83 7.92 -16.10
C LEU A 340 3.66 8.10 -17.39
N ASP A 341 3.07 8.67 -18.43
CA ASP A 341 3.77 8.96 -19.70
C ASP A 341 4.75 10.13 -19.56
N GLU A 342 4.40 11.18 -18.83
CA GLU A 342 5.32 12.29 -18.54
C GLU A 342 6.52 11.79 -17.73
N MET A 343 6.29 10.96 -16.71
CA MET A 343 7.37 10.34 -15.91
C MET A 343 8.33 9.52 -16.79
N ASN A 344 7.84 8.95 -17.88
CA ASN A 344 8.61 8.17 -18.86
C ASN A 344 8.86 8.95 -20.16
N SER A 345 9.26 10.22 -20.04
CA SER A 345 9.56 11.08 -21.19
C SER A 345 10.96 11.66 -21.13
N GLU A 346 11.53 11.99 -22.29
CA GLU A 346 12.78 12.75 -22.41
C GLU A 346 12.68 14.15 -21.78
N ALA A 347 11.47 14.66 -21.55
CA ALA A 347 11.26 15.96 -20.93
C ALA A 347 11.56 15.94 -19.43
N LEU A 348 11.23 14.85 -18.73
CA LEU A 348 11.43 14.72 -17.29
C LEU A 348 12.71 13.95 -16.94
N LYS A 349 13.03 12.88 -17.67
CA LYS A 349 14.16 11.99 -17.35
C LYS A 349 15.48 12.76 -17.16
N GLY A 350 16.03 12.68 -15.95
CA GLY A 350 17.27 13.34 -15.53
C GLY A 350 17.22 14.87 -15.54
N LYS A 351 16.03 15.48 -15.67
CA LYS A 351 15.85 16.93 -15.80
C LYS A 351 14.95 17.51 -14.71
N GLU A 352 13.87 16.81 -14.37
CA GLU A 352 12.89 17.25 -13.39
C GLU A 352 12.54 16.08 -12.45
N VAL A 353 12.32 16.38 -11.18
CA VAL A 353 11.88 15.38 -10.21
C VAL A 353 10.40 15.08 -10.46
N TRP A 354 10.09 13.83 -10.78
CA TRP A 354 8.74 13.39 -11.13
C TRP A 354 7.79 13.20 -9.94
N SER A 355 8.20 13.60 -8.74
CA SER A 355 7.36 13.61 -7.54
C SER A 355 7.37 15.01 -6.92
N ALA A 356 6.27 15.39 -6.28
CA ALA A 356 6.22 16.61 -5.51
C ALA A 356 7.12 16.57 -4.27
N SER A 357 7.40 15.39 -3.71
CA SER A 357 8.05 15.25 -2.42
C SER A 357 8.69 13.88 -2.22
N VAL A 358 9.93 13.83 -1.74
CA VAL A 358 10.61 12.58 -1.35
C VAL A 358 9.95 11.88 -0.17
N MET A 359 9.10 12.57 0.59
CA MET A 359 8.40 12.04 1.77
C MET A 359 7.26 11.07 1.47
N ASP A 360 7.11 10.61 0.23
CA ASP A 360 6.15 9.57 -0.18
C ASP A 360 6.78 8.17 -0.18
N TYR A 361 5.97 7.12 -0.26
CA TYR A 361 6.43 5.74 -0.44
C TYR A 361 6.41 5.37 -1.93
N HIS A 362 7.25 6.05 -2.70
CA HIS A 362 7.34 5.84 -4.14
C HIS A 362 7.67 4.38 -4.50
N PRO A 363 6.86 3.75 -5.38
CA PRO A 363 7.27 2.56 -6.07
C PRO A 363 8.48 2.80 -6.99
N ILE A 364 9.20 1.73 -7.33
CA ILE A 364 10.20 1.79 -8.40
C ILE A 364 9.46 1.84 -9.76
N LEU A 365 9.71 2.89 -10.54
CA LEU A 365 9.07 3.09 -11.83
C LEU A 365 9.64 2.14 -12.89
N ILE A 366 8.88 1.10 -13.24
CA ILE A 366 9.19 0.18 -14.36
C ILE A 366 8.10 0.34 -15.42
N ARG A 367 8.48 0.76 -16.64
CA ARG A 367 7.57 0.85 -17.77
C ARG A 367 7.52 -0.48 -18.53
N MET A 368 6.31 -0.95 -18.85
CA MET A 368 6.11 -2.12 -19.70
C MET A 368 5.77 -1.81 -21.15
N ASP A 369 5.11 -0.68 -21.43
CA ASP A 369 4.63 -0.34 -22.76
C ASP A 369 5.74 0.09 -23.73
N GLU A 370 5.47 -0.04 -25.04
CA GLU A 370 6.32 0.23 -26.22
C GLU A 370 6.72 1.71 -26.43
N GLY A 371 7.00 2.45 -25.35
CA GLY A 371 7.68 3.74 -25.45
C GLY A 371 9.19 3.54 -25.54
N GLU A 372 9.89 4.39 -26.28
CA GLU A 372 11.37 4.31 -26.38
C GLU A 372 12.08 4.70 -25.07
N VAL A 373 11.36 5.31 -24.11
CA VAL A 373 11.93 5.95 -22.94
C VAL A 373 11.44 5.29 -21.66
N GLN A 374 12.37 4.66 -20.94
CA GLN A 374 12.26 4.36 -19.52
C GLN A 374 12.70 5.60 -18.74
N GLY A 375 11.79 6.14 -17.91
CA GLY A 375 12.06 7.26 -17.00
C GLY A 375 13.00 6.89 -15.85
N ASP A 376 13.24 7.85 -14.96
CA ASP A 376 14.07 7.60 -13.77
C ASP A 376 13.36 6.64 -12.82
N TYR A 377 14.03 5.56 -12.43
CA TYR A 377 13.47 4.49 -11.59
C TYR A 377 13.04 4.97 -10.19
N ALA A 378 13.68 6.03 -9.70
CA ALA A 378 13.38 6.71 -8.45
C ALA A 378 13.54 8.23 -8.67
N PRO A 379 12.95 9.07 -7.81
CA PRO A 379 13.21 10.52 -7.82
C PRO A 379 14.71 10.81 -7.68
N ILE A 380 15.24 11.71 -8.52
CA ILE A 380 16.63 12.18 -8.47
C ILE A 380 16.63 13.62 -8.00
N GLY A 381 16.59 13.83 -6.69
CA GLY A 381 16.47 15.16 -6.07
C GLY A 381 15.32 15.21 -5.07
N ILE A 382 14.94 16.43 -4.67
CA ILE A 382 13.74 16.72 -3.89
C ILE A 382 12.69 17.43 -4.74
N GLY A 383 11.41 17.26 -4.40
CA GLY A 383 10.32 17.77 -5.22
C GLY A 383 9.87 19.19 -4.86
N LYS A 384 8.96 19.76 -5.66
CA LYS A 384 8.44 21.13 -5.48
C LYS A 384 7.75 21.37 -4.13
N TYR A 385 7.08 20.35 -3.59
CA TYR A 385 6.50 20.42 -2.25
C TYR A 385 7.59 20.45 -1.16
N ASP A 386 8.67 19.66 -1.30
CA ASP A 386 9.78 19.68 -0.33
C ASP A 386 10.42 21.08 -0.26
N MET A 387 10.69 21.67 -1.42
CA MET A 387 11.18 23.05 -1.56
C MET A 387 10.28 24.03 -0.83
N TRP A 388 8.96 23.91 -1.03
CA TRP A 388 7.96 24.76 -0.40
C TRP A 388 7.86 24.55 1.11
N ALA A 389 7.93 23.30 1.57
CA ALA A 389 7.89 22.97 2.99
C ALA A 389 9.10 23.58 3.71
N ILE A 390 10.31 23.43 3.16
CA ILE A 390 11.52 24.08 3.68
C ILE A 390 11.38 25.60 3.67
N GLU A 391 10.82 26.20 2.61
CA GLU A 391 10.54 27.64 2.60
C GLU A 391 9.67 28.06 3.78
N TYR A 392 8.58 27.35 4.05
CA TYR A 392 7.72 27.63 5.19
C TYR A 392 8.47 27.49 6.53
N GLY A 393 9.18 26.38 6.68
CA GLY A 393 9.91 26.05 7.89
C GLY A 393 10.97 27.08 8.22
N TYR A 394 11.67 27.61 7.21
CA TYR A 394 12.93 28.31 7.40
C TYR A 394 13.00 29.73 6.83
N THR A 395 11.96 30.22 6.15
CA THR A 395 11.94 31.61 5.63
C THR A 395 12.22 32.66 6.71
N PHE A 396 13.05 33.64 6.37
CA PHE A 396 13.28 34.85 7.17
C PHE A 396 12.16 35.89 7.00
N GLY A 397 11.24 35.66 6.06
CA GLY A 397 10.08 36.49 5.78
C GLY A 397 8.84 36.06 6.55
N LYS A 398 7.71 36.04 5.83
CA LYS A 398 6.36 35.86 6.35
C LYS A 398 5.84 34.44 6.03
N PRO A 399 5.88 33.49 6.97
CA PRO A 399 5.45 32.10 6.73
C PRO A 399 3.98 32.00 6.30
N GLU A 400 3.12 32.92 6.75
CA GLU A 400 1.70 32.93 6.41
C GLU A 400 1.46 33.14 4.91
N LYS A 401 2.34 33.89 4.23
CA LYS A 401 2.29 34.07 2.77
C LYS A 401 2.76 32.84 2.02
N VAL A 402 3.70 32.10 2.59
CA VAL A 402 4.21 30.85 2.04
C VAL A 402 3.09 29.81 2.08
N ALA A 403 2.42 29.67 3.24
CA ALA A 403 1.37 28.68 3.43
C ALA A 403 0.12 28.89 2.57
N GLN A 404 -0.17 30.13 2.15
CA GLN A 404 -1.29 30.45 1.25
C GLN A 404 -1.18 29.81 -0.14
N ARG A 405 -0.02 29.29 -0.53
CA ARG A 405 0.17 28.60 -1.81
C ARG A 405 -0.24 27.12 -1.80
N ALA A 406 -0.88 26.64 -0.74
CA ALA A 406 -1.28 25.23 -0.58
C ALA A 406 -2.22 24.69 -1.68
N ALA A 407 -2.93 25.58 -2.37
CA ALA A 407 -3.79 25.20 -3.49
C ALA A 407 -3.04 25.02 -4.82
N ASP A 408 -1.71 25.25 -4.85
CA ASP A 408 -0.88 24.96 -6.03
C ASP A 408 -0.86 23.45 -6.31
N GLU A 409 -1.17 23.06 -7.54
CA GLU A 409 -1.24 21.66 -7.96
C GLU A 409 0.09 20.92 -7.85
N SER A 410 1.22 21.64 -7.83
CA SER A 410 2.56 21.06 -7.62
C SER A 410 2.91 20.80 -6.15
N MET A 411 2.02 21.14 -5.22
CA MET A 411 2.24 21.06 -3.78
C MET A 411 1.14 20.26 -3.06
N PRO A 412 0.69 19.09 -3.58
CA PRO A 412 -0.34 18.33 -2.90
C PRO A 412 0.20 17.76 -1.57
N TYR A 413 -0.67 17.63 -0.57
CA TYR A 413 -0.30 17.11 0.74
C TYR A 413 -1.37 16.23 1.37
N ALA A 414 -0.96 15.04 1.80
CA ALA A 414 -1.71 14.17 2.71
C ALA A 414 -0.73 13.36 3.55
N THR A 415 -1.06 13.13 4.82
CA THR A 415 -0.14 12.55 5.80
C THR A 415 -0.54 11.14 6.22
N ASP A 416 0.16 10.55 7.17
CA ASP A 416 -0.06 9.17 7.66
C ASP A 416 -1.53 8.89 7.94
N GLU A 417 -2.19 9.80 8.64
CA GLU A 417 -3.59 9.63 9.03
C GLU A 417 -4.58 9.65 7.87
N ASP A 418 -4.17 10.19 6.72
CA ASP A 418 -4.98 10.26 5.52
C ASP A 418 -4.92 8.94 4.73
N THR A 419 -3.93 8.06 5.01
CA THR A 419 -3.71 6.82 4.23
C THR A 419 -4.81 5.77 4.37
N TRP A 420 -5.66 5.89 5.39
CA TRP A 420 -6.88 5.10 5.61
C TRP A 420 -8.17 5.95 5.47
N GLY A 421 -8.02 7.18 5.00
CA GLY A 421 -9.08 8.16 4.77
C GLY A 421 -9.91 7.87 3.52
N PRO A 422 -10.71 8.85 3.06
CA PRO A 422 -11.48 8.74 1.83
C PRO A 422 -10.69 9.10 0.57
N ASP A 423 -9.52 9.73 0.70
CA ASP A 423 -8.76 10.22 -0.45
C ASP A 423 -7.99 9.09 -1.13
N PRO A 424 -8.27 8.77 -2.40
CA PRO A 424 -7.58 7.69 -3.08
C PRO A 424 -6.21 8.08 -3.63
N LEU A 425 -5.84 9.36 -3.62
CA LEU A 425 -4.49 9.83 -3.97
C LEU A 425 -3.55 9.86 -2.76
N ALA A 426 -4.05 9.58 -1.56
CA ALA A 426 -3.24 9.49 -0.35
C ALA A 426 -2.95 8.02 -0.03
N ARG A 427 -2.40 7.23 -0.96
CA ARG A 427 -2.16 5.79 -0.74
C ARG A 427 -0.69 5.47 -0.74
N ARG A 428 -0.31 4.51 0.10
CA ARG A 428 1.06 4.00 0.09
C ARG A 428 1.29 3.22 -1.19
N TYR A 429 2.45 3.44 -1.79
CA TYR A 429 2.92 2.67 -2.92
C TYR A 429 2.08 2.81 -4.20
N ASP A 430 1.39 3.94 -4.35
CA ASP A 430 0.77 4.36 -5.61
C ASP A 430 1.73 5.23 -6.44
N LEU A 431 1.34 5.52 -7.67
CA LEU A 431 2.11 6.36 -8.58
C LEU A 431 1.19 6.96 -9.65
N SER A 432 1.61 8.07 -10.26
CA SER A 432 0.94 8.81 -11.34
C SER A 432 -0.22 9.68 -10.86
N GLN A 433 -0.46 10.77 -11.59
CA GLN A 433 -1.67 11.62 -11.49
C GLN A 433 -2.95 10.81 -11.67
N ASN A 434 -2.88 9.77 -12.50
CA ASN A 434 -3.93 8.77 -12.65
C ASN A 434 -3.38 7.39 -12.26
N PRO A 435 -3.55 6.96 -10.99
CA PRO A 435 -3.07 5.66 -10.53
C PRO A 435 -3.69 4.45 -11.23
N LEU A 436 -4.79 4.60 -11.97
CA LEU A 436 -5.32 3.53 -12.83
C LEU A 436 -4.36 3.18 -13.96
N ASP A 437 -3.66 4.16 -14.55
CA ASP A 437 -2.67 3.92 -15.60
C ASP A 437 -1.48 3.13 -15.05
N TYR A 438 -1.04 3.48 -13.84
CA TYR A 438 -0.02 2.75 -13.12
C TYR A 438 -0.46 1.32 -12.78
N ALA A 439 -1.68 1.13 -12.26
CA ALA A 439 -2.23 -0.18 -11.95
C ALA A 439 -2.33 -1.08 -13.21
N ASN A 440 -2.71 -0.51 -14.36
CA ASN A 440 -2.69 -1.21 -15.64
C ASN A 440 -1.27 -1.62 -16.05
N ASN A 441 -0.28 -0.72 -15.91
CA ASN A 441 1.12 -1.05 -16.17
C ASN A 441 1.63 -2.18 -15.28
N VAL A 442 1.29 -2.16 -13.98
CA VAL A 442 1.62 -3.25 -13.03
C VAL A 442 1.00 -4.58 -13.47
N MET A 443 -0.26 -4.60 -13.92
CA MET A 443 -0.87 -5.84 -14.41
C MET A 443 -0.22 -6.36 -15.69
N LYS A 444 0.19 -5.47 -16.61
CA LYS A 444 0.97 -5.85 -17.79
C LYS A 444 2.31 -6.47 -17.40
N LEU A 445 3.00 -5.90 -16.41
CA LEU A 445 4.27 -6.39 -15.87
C LEU A 445 4.12 -7.78 -15.26
N ALA A 446 3.13 -7.95 -14.39
CA ALA A 446 2.83 -9.23 -13.75
C ALA A 446 2.51 -10.33 -14.78
N ASN A 447 1.71 -10.02 -15.80
CA ASN A 447 1.36 -10.97 -16.87
C ASN A 447 2.60 -11.34 -17.70
N PHE A 448 3.39 -10.34 -18.12
CA PHE A 448 4.64 -10.57 -18.83
C PHE A 448 5.60 -11.47 -18.03
N HIS A 449 5.77 -11.24 -16.73
CA HIS A 449 6.61 -12.10 -15.91
C HIS A 449 6.08 -13.52 -15.80
N ARG A 450 4.77 -13.71 -15.62
CA ARG A 450 4.14 -15.04 -15.53
C ARG A 450 4.32 -15.84 -16.82
N GLU A 451 4.23 -15.18 -17.98
CA GLU A 451 4.41 -15.83 -19.28
C GLU A 451 5.85 -16.31 -19.50
N ASN A 452 6.84 -15.59 -18.96
CA ASN A 452 8.27 -15.87 -19.16
C ASN A 452 8.94 -16.53 -17.94
N LEU A 453 8.18 -16.88 -16.90
CA LEU A 453 8.75 -17.26 -15.60
C LEU A 453 9.55 -18.57 -15.63
N LEU A 454 9.03 -19.58 -16.34
CA LEU A 454 9.67 -20.89 -16.37
C LEU A 454 10.93 -20.89 -17.24
N ASP A 455 10.87 -20.15 -18.34
CA ASP A 455 11.94 -20.16 -19.34
C ASP A 455 13.04 -19.16 -18.98
N ASP A 456 12.69 -17.95 -18.53
CA ASP A 456 13.65 -16.85 -18.41
C ASP A 456 14.10 -16.49 -17.00
N PHE A 457 13.34 -16.90 -15.97
CA PHE A 457 13.67 -16.61 -14.57
C PHE A 457 14.28 -17.81 -13.82
N VAL A 458 13.99 -19.04 -14.26
CA VAL A 458 14.58 -20.27 -13.73
C VAL A 458 15.58 -20.81 -14.74
N GLU A 459 16.87 -20.70 -14.42
CA GLU A 459 17.95 -21.17 -15.32
C GLU A 459 18.29 -22.65 -15.07
N ASP A 460 18.97 -23.27 -16.04
CA ASP A 460 19.48 -24.63 -15.93
C ASP A 460 20.35 -24.80 -14.67
N GLY A 461 20.04 -25.84 -13.90
CA GLY A 461 20.71 -26.13 -12.63
C GLY A 461 20.19 -25.35 -11.42
N GLN A 462 19.28 -24.38 -11.60
CA GLN A 462 18.61 -23.71 -10.49
C GLN A 462 17.41 -24.51 -9.96
N SER A 463 17.01 -24.26 -8.71
CA SER A 463 15.81 -24.89 -8.12
C SER A 463 14.52 -24.30 -8.69
N TRP A 464 13.57 -25.18 -8.99
CA TRP A 464 12.19 -24.83 -9.37
C TRP A 464 11.42 -24.03 -8.31
N THR A 465 11.90 -24.00 -7.05
CA THR A 465 11.36 -23.12 -6.01
C THR A 465 11.37 -21.65 -6.44
N ARG A 466 12.28 -21.25 -7.34
CA ARG A 466 12.30 -19.92 -7.95
C ARG A 466 11.02 -19.61 -8.73
N ALA A 467 10.46 -20.57 -9.47
CA ALA A 467 9.19 -20.38 -10.18
C ALA A 467 8.05 -20.04 -9.21
N ARG A 468 7.91 -20.80 -8.10
CA ARG A 468 6.91 -20.49 -7.08
C ARG A 468 7.11 -19.09 -6.50
N LYS A 469 8.35 -18.73 -6.15
CA LYS A 469 8.72 -17.42 -5.59
C LYS A 469 8.42 -16.27 -6.56
N GLY A 470 8.81 -16.39 -7.82
CA GLY A 470 8.54 -15.37 -8.83
C GLY A 470 7.04 -15.19 -9.09
N TYR A 471 6.27 -16.27 -9.13
CA TYR A 471 4.82 -16.17 -9.26
C TYR A 471 4.19 -15.44 -8.06
N ILE A 472 4.61 -15.76 -6.83
CA ILE A 472 4.12 -15.07 -5.61
C ILE A 472 4.40 -13.56 -5.67
N ILE A 473 5.57 -13.14 -6.18
CA ILE A 473 5.89 -11.71 -6.39
C ILE A 473 4.85 -11.07 -7.31
N THR A 474 4.60 -11.66 -8.47
CA THR A 474 3.59 -11.13 -9.42
C THR A 474 2.17 -11.15 -8.85
N LEU A 475 1.86 -12.10 -7.95
CA LEU A 475 0.57 -12.14 -7.25
C LEU A 475 0.48 -11.03 -6.19
N GLY A 476 1.60 -10.67 -5.57
CA GLY A 476 1.72 -9.51 -4.69
C GLY A 476 1.48 -8.20 -5.41
N GLU A 477 2.06 -8.03 -6.60
CA GLU A 477 1.80 -6.88 -7.47
C GLU A 477 0.32 -6.75 -7.83
N GLN A 478 -0.30 -7.85 -8.27
CA GLN A 478 -1.73 -7.90 -8.55
C GLN A 478 -2.56 -7.53 -7.30
N THR A 479 -2.24 -8.09 -6.13
CA THR A 479 -2.98 -7.82 -4.89
C THR A 479 -2.85 -6.35 -4.45
N LYS A 480 -1.65 -5.77 -4.57
CA LYS A 480 -1.37 -4.35 -4.30
C LYS A 480 -2.16 -3.44 -5.24
N ALA A 481 -2.21 -3.75 -6.54
CA ALA A 481 -2.99 -2.99 -7.52
C ALA A 481 -4.51 -3.11 -7.30
N LEU A 482 -5.01 -4.31 -6.96
CA LEU A 482 -6.43 -4.53 -6.61
C LEU A 482 -6.82 -3.72 -5.36
N SER A 483 -5.95 -3.69 -4.35
CA SER A 483 -6.17 -2.91 -3.13
C SER A 483 -6.22 -1.41 -3.41
N MET A 484 -5.24 -0.91 -4.17
CA MET A 484 -5.19 0.48 -4.58
C MET A 484 -6.47 0.90 -5.31
N MET A 485 -6.89 0.16 -6.34
CA MET A 485 -8.08 0.52 -7.14
C MET A 485 -9.39 0.34 -6.37
N SER A 486 -9.46 -0.60 -5.42
CA SER A 486 -10.65 -0.75 -4.57
C SER A 486 -10.90 0.48 -3.69
N ASN A 487 -9.84 1.20 -3.28
CA ASN A 487 -9.94 2.41 -2.45
C ASN A 487 -10.47 3.65 -3.20
N TRP A 488 -10.56 3.61 -4.54
CA TRP A 488 -11.16 4.69 -5.34
C TRP A 488 -12.68 4.72 -5.26
N ILE A 489 -13.30 3.57 -4.97
CA ILE A 489 -14.76 3.42 -4.92
C ILE A 489 -15.28 4.02 -3.62
N GLY A 490 -16.24 4.94 -3.73
CA GLY A 490 -16.67 5.77 -2.60
C GLY A 490 -15.58 6.74 -2.11
N GLY A 491 -14.54 6.97 -2.91
CA GLY A 491 -13.47 7.92 -2.58
C GLY A 491 -13.92 9.38 -2.70
N ALA A 492 -13.20 10.26 -2.01
CA ALA A 492 -13.34 11.71 -2.16
C ALA A 492 -11.97 12.38 -1.92
N TYR A 493 -11.60 13.31 -2.80
CA TYR A 493 -10.42 14.14 -2.62
C TYR A 493 -10.60 15.07 -1.42
N VAL A 494 -9.58 15.12 -0.57
CA VAL A 494 -9.53 15.96 0.63
C VAL A 494 -8.49 17.05 0.43
N HIS A 495 -8.94 18.30 0.58
CA HIS A 495 -8.10 19.49 0.44
C HIS A 495 -7.98 20.22 1.77
N ARG A 496 -6.77 20.65 2.11
CA ARG A 496 -6.46 21.39 3.36
C ARG A 496 -6.49 22.90 3.17
N ASP A 497 -6.93 23.35 2.01
CA ASP A 497 -7.05 24.75 1.62
C ASP A 497 -7.91 25.52 2.63
N LYS A 498 -7.47 26.72 3.02
CA LYS A 498 -8.23 27.60 3.92
C LYS A 498 -9.11 28.56 3.12
N LYS A 499 -10.25 28.95 3.69
CA LYS A 499 -11.13 29.94 3.08
C LYS A 499 -10.37 31.25 2.82
N GLY A 500 -10.30 31.65 1.54
CA GLY A 500 -9.59 32.85 1.10
C GLY A 500 -8.16 32.60 0.61
N ASP A 501 -7.69 31.36 0.64
CA ASP A 501 -6.47 30.99 -0.08
C ASP A 501 -6.65 31.24 -1.59
N PRO A 502 -5.63 31.78 -2.29
CA PRO A 502 -5.65 31.89 -3.74
C PRO A 502 -5.91 30.52 -4.38
N ASN A 503 -6.87 30.45 -5.32
CA ASN A 503 -7.28 29.21 -5.99
C ASN A 503 -7.80 28.10 -5.06
N GLY A 504 -8.25 28.45 -3.84
CA GLY A 504 -8.71 27.46 -2.86
C GLY A 504 -9.84 26.57 -3.38
N ARG A 505 -9.68 25.27 -3.21
CA ARG A 505 -10.62 24.21 -3.60
C ARG A 505 -11.65 23.95 -2.50
N ALA A 506 -12.71 23.22 -2.84
CA ALA A 506 -13.61 22.68 -1.83
C ALA A 506 -12.82 21.69 -0.94
N PRO A 507 -13.02 21.66 0.40
CA PRO A 507 -12.29 20.73 1.26
C PRO A 507 -12.56 19.25 0.98
N ILE A 508 -13.69 18.94 0.34
CA ILE A 508 -14.13 17.59 -0.02
C ILE A 508 -14.69 17.65 -1.45
N GLU A 509 -14.17 16.79 -2.32
CA GLU A 509 -14.65 16.61 -3.70
C GLU A 509 -14.80 15.12 -3.99
N PRO A 510 -16.03 14.59 -4.21
CA PRO A 510 -16.21 13.18 -4.55
C PRO A 510 -15.43 12.81 -5.81
N VAL A 511 -14.85 11.61 -5.81
CA VAL A 511 -14.24 11.07 -7.04
C VAL A 511 -15.33 10.94 -8.11
N SER A 512 -15.02 11.33 -9.35
CA SER A 512 -16.00 11.29 -10.44
C SER A 512 -16.60 9.89 -10.63
N ALA A 513 -17.89 9.81 -10.98
CA ALA A 513 -18.57 8.54 -11.19
C ALA A 513 -17.86 7.66 -12.24
N GLN A 514 -17.37 8.26 -13.33
CA GLN A 514 -16.63 7.55 -14.36
C GLN A 514 -15.34 6.93 -13.82
N THR A 515 -14.54 7.68 -13.06
CA THR A 515 -13.31 7.16 -12.45
C THR A 515 -13.60 6.02 -11.48
N GLN A 516 -14.68 6.11 -10.67
CA GLN A 516 -15.08 5.02 -9.78
C GLN A 516 -15.50 3.75 -10.56
N ARG A 517 -16.20 3.91 -11.69
CA ARG A 517 -16.57 2.79 -12.57
C ARG A 517 -15.34 2.14 -13.21
N ASP A 518 -14.38 2.94 -13.66
CA ASP A 518 -13.16 2.45 -14.26
C ASP A 518 -12.31 1.67 -13.25
N ALA A 519 -12.19 2.18 -12.01
CA ALA A 519 -11.54 1.47 -10.91
C ALA A 519 -12.25 0.16 -10.54
N LEU A 520 -13.59 0.16 -10.47
CA LEU A 520 -14.37 -1.06 -10.25
C LEU A 520 -14.16 -2.07 -11.36
N ASN A 521 -14.21 -1.64 -12.61
CA ASN A 521 -13.96 -2.51 -13.75
C ASN A 521 -12.55 -3.09 -13.70
N PHE A 522 -11.53 -2.30 -13.34
CA PHE A 522 -10.18 -2.82 -13.13
C PHE A 522 -10.15 -3.96 -12.10
N VAL A 523 -10.78 -3.77 -10.93
CA VAL A 523 -10.82 -4.79 -9.88
C VAL A 523 -11.53 -6.06 -10.38
N ILE A 524 -12.65 -5.89 -11.08
CA ILE A 524 -13.40 -7.00 -11.68
C ILE A 524 -12.54 -7.78 -12.69
N GLN A 525 -11.92 -7.09 -13.64
CA GLN A 525 -11.11 -7.73 -14.69
C GLN A 525 -9.92 -8.48 -14.11
N ASN A 526 -9.33 -7.98 -13.03
CA ASN A 526 -8.09 -8.50 -12.46
C ASN A 526 -8.29 -9.39 -11.23
N ALA A 527 -9.53 -9.66 -10.80
CA ALA A 527 -9.79 -10.59 -9.68
C ALA A 527 -10.85 -11.65 -9.99
N PHE A 528 -11.87 -11.34 -10.80
CA PHE A 528 -13.06 -12.20 -10.91
C PHE A 528 -12.97 -13.25 -12.02
N TYR A 529 -12.04 -13.09 -12.94
CA TYR A 529 -11.83 -13.99 -14.08
C TYR A 529 -10.59 -14.87 -13.87
N ASP A 530 -10.69 -16.13 -14.27
CA ASP A 530 -9.63 -17.12 -14.10
C ASP A 530 -8.35 -16.72 -14.84
N GLU A 531 -8.49 -16.08 -15.99
CA GLU A 531 -7.42 -15.62 -16.86
C GLU A 531 -6.51 -14.61 -16.15
N ALA A 532 -7.04 -13.83 -15.20
CA ALA A 532 -6.29 -12.82 -14.44
C ALA A 532 -5.15 -13.40 -13.61
N PHE A 533 -5.13 -14.72 -13.37
CA PHE A 533 -4.11 -15.39 -12.59
C PHE A 533 -3.02 -16.06 -13.44
N GLY A 534 -3.17 -16.12 -14.77
CA GLY A 534 -2.13 -16.65 -15.66
C GLY A 534 -1.70 -18.10 -15.34
N LEU A 535 -2.60 -18.90 -14.76
CA LEU A 535 -2.28 -20.26 -14.33
C LEU A 535 -2.32 -21.26 -15.49
N SER A 536 -1.27 -22.06 -15.62
CA SER A 536 -1.22 -23.18 -16.56
C SER A 536 -0.84 -24.48 -15.84
N PRO A 537 -1.27 -25.66 -16.35
CA PRO A 537 -0.82 -26.94 -15.80
C PRO A 537 0.70 -27.11 -15.80
N GLU A 538 1.39 -26.45 -16.73
CA GLU A 538 2.84 -26.45 -16.81
C GLU A 538 3.48 -25.62 -15.70
N MET A 539 3.01 -24.39 -15.49
CA MET A 539 3.41 -23.55 -14.36
C MET A 539 3.26 -24.29 -13.04
N LEU A 540 2.07 -24.83 -12.79
CA LEU A 540 1.74 -25.50 -11.53
C LEU A 540 2.61 -26.72 -11.22
N ARG A 541 3.07 -27.47 -12.25
CA ARG A 541 3.98 -28.61 -12.07
C ARG A 541 5.37 -28.20 -11.60
N HIS A 542 5.74 -26.93 -11.78
CA HIS A 542 7.05 -26.40 -11.41
C HIS A 542 7.02 -25.50 -10.15
N MET A 543 5.85 -25.31 -9.52
CA MET A 543 5.72 -24.50 -8.31
C MET A 543 5.98 -25.30 -7.01
N THR A 544 7.19 -25.84 -6.87
CA THR A 544 7.62 -26.57 -5.65
C THR A 544 8.20 -25.65 -4.57
N VAL A 545 8.58 -26.22 -3.43
CA VAL A 545 9.45 -25.61 -2.41
C VAL A 545 10.67 -26.48 -2.18
N ASP A 546 11.77 -25.84 -1.77
CA ASP A 546 12.90 -26.53 -1.16
C ASP A 546 12.56 -26.81 0.31
N LYS A 547 13.31 -27.70 0.96
CA LYS A 547 13.01 -28.14 2.32
C LYS A 547 14.10 -27.70 3.28
N TRP A 548 14.22 -26.38 3.42
CA TRP A 548 15.22 -25.73 4.25
C TRP A 548 14.63 -25.31 5.60
N TYR A 549 15.37 -25.50 6.68
CA TYR A 549 14.90 -25.20 8.06
C TYR A 549 15.16 -23.75 8.47
N ASP A 550 16.23 -23.16 7.93
CA ASP A 550 16.68 -21.77 8.16
C ASP A 550 15.69 -20.72 7.63
N ASP A 551 14.73 -21.17 6.84
CA ASP A 551 13.96 -20.34 5.95
C ASP A 551 12.44 -20.62 6.03
N GLY A 552 12.06 -21.55 6.90
CA GLY A 552 10.68 -21.95 7.18
C GLY A 552 10.04 -22.85 6.12
N SER A 553 10.67 -23.07 4.96
CA SER A 553 10.10 -23.87 3.86
C SER A 553 10.03 -25.37 4.15
N ALA A 554 10.83 -25.88 5.10
CA ALA A 554 10.86 -27.30 5.47
C ALA A 554 9.45 -27.87 5.76
N MET A 555 8.57 -27.08 6.37
CA MET A 555 7.22 -27.52 6.74
C MET A 555 6.16 -27.23 5.67
N GLN A 556 6.47 -26.46 4.62
CA GLN A 556 5.49 -26.06 3.59
C GLN A 556 5.17 -27.18 2.62
N ASP A 557 3.92 -27.33 2.17
CA ASP A 557 3.57 -28.34 1.16
C ASP A 557 4.26 -28.03 -0.19
N PRO A 558 4.98 -28.99 -0.81
CA PRO A 558 5.56 -28.82 -2.14
C PRO A 558 4.52 -28.71 -3.25
N THR A 559 3.31 -29.23 -3.03
CA THR A 559 2.18 -28.97 -3.92
C THR A 559 1.59 -27.61 -3.57
N TRP A 560 1.64 -26.68 -4.53
CA TRP A 560 1.12 -25.34 -4.30
C TRP A 560 -0.41 -25.35 -4.25
N ASN A 561 -0.96 -24.75 -3.20
CA ASN A 561 -2.40 -24.74 -2.93
C ASN A 561 -3.10 -23.65 -3.74
N VAL A 562 -3.41 -23.96 -5.00
CA VAL A 562 -4.02 -23.03 -5.94
C VAL A 562 -5.35 -22.49 -5.43
N HIS A 563 -6.27 -23.35 -5.01
CA HIS A 563 -7.63 -22.94 -4.70
C HIS A 563 -7.71 -21.98 -3.52
N ASP A 564 -6.97 -22.24 -2.42
CA ASP A 564 -7.00 -21.36 -1.25
C ASP A 564 -6.30 -20.02 -1.53
N VAL A 565 -5.18 -20.02 -2.26
CA VAL A 565 -4.45 -18.79 -2.56
C VAL A 565 -5.23 -17.89 -3.50
N ILE A 566 -5.79 -18.44 -4.58
CA ILE A 566 -6.59 -17.66 -5.53
C ILE A 566 -7.89 -17.19 -4.89
N LEU A 567 -8.57 -18.05 -4.12
CA LEU A 567 -9.74 -17.63 -3.35
C LEU A 567 -9.36 -16.55 -2.33
N GLY A 568 -8.17 -16.60 -1.73
CA GLY A 568 -7.66 -15.55 -0.84
C GLY A 568 -7.63 -14.17 -1.51
N VAL A 569 -7.13 -14.09 -2.74
CA VAL A 569 -7.14 -12.85 -3.55
C VAL A 569 -8.57 -12.41 -3.88
N GLN A 570 -9.40 -13.33 -4.38
CA GLN A 570 -10.80 -13.07 -4.74
C GLN A 570 -11.64 -12.60 -3.55
N ALA A 571 -11.54 -13.29 -2.42
CA ALA A 571 -12.21 -12.95 -1.18
C ALA A 571 -11.73 -11.61 -0.64
N SER A 572 -10.43 -11.33 -0.72
CA SER A 572 -9.89 -10.03 -0.29
C SER A 572 -10.38 -8.89 -1.17
N ALA A 573 -10.45 -9.08 -2.50
CA ALA A 573 -11.07 -8.11 -3.41
C ALA A 573 -12.54 -7.86 -3.04
N LEU A 574 -13.32 -8.92 -2.79
CA LEU A 574 -14.70 -8.77 -2.31
C LEU A 574 -14.78 -8.06 -0.96
N THR A 575 -13.86 -8.30 -0.03
CA THR A 575 -13.80 -7.57 1.25
C THR A 575 -13.55 -6.08 1.01
N MET A 576 -12.59 -5.72 0.17
CA MET A 576 -12.27 -4.32 -0.13
C MET A 576 -13.44 -3.61 -0.83
N LEU A 577 -14.17 -4.31 -1.70
CA LEU A 577 -15.33 -3.79 -2.40
C LEU A 577 -16.59 -3.69 -1.51
N MET A 578 -16.87 -4.70 -0.69
CA MET A 578 -18.17 -4.90 -0.04
C MET A 578 -18.15 -4.66 1.48
N ASN A 579 -17.04 -4.14 2.03
CA ASN A 579 -17.00 -3.79 3.45
C ASN A 579 -17.96 -2.62 3.79
N PRO A 580 -18.39 -2.51 5.07
CA PRO A 580 -19.34 -1.50 5.50
C PRO A 580 -18.95 -0.06 5.16
N THR A 581 -17.67 0.28 5.29
CA THR A 581 -17.18 1.65 5.09
C THR A 581 -17.27 2.05 3.62
N THR A 582 -16.80 1.20 2.69
CA THR A 582 -16.88 1.46 1.24
C THR A 582 -18.34 1.61 0.81
N MET A 583 -19.21 0.67 1.19
CA MET A 583 -20.63 0.68 0.83
C MET A 583 -21.35 1.93 1.37
N ARG A 584 -21.04 2.34 2.61
CA ARG A 584 -21.56 3.57 3.19
C ARG A 584 -21.07 4.80 2.43
N ARG A 585 -19.79 4.88 2.10
CA ARG A 585 -19.22 6.02 1.36
C ARG A 585 -19.83 6.17 -0.03
N VAL A 586 -20.03 5.08 -0.78
CA VAL A 586 -20.73 5.14 -2.08
C VAL A 586 -22.14 5.72 -1.91
N TYR A 587 -22.87 5.28 -0.89
CA TYR A 587 -24.22 5.80 -0.61
C TYR A 587 -24.21 7.28 -0.17
N ASP A 588 -23.28 7.65 0.71
CA ASP A 588 -23.15 9.03 1.20
C ASP A 588 -22.69 9.98 0.08
N ASN A 589 -21.85 9.51 -0.86
CA ASN A 589 -21.38 10.29 -2.01
C ASN A 589 -22.52 10.74 -2.93
N GLU A 590 -23.64 10.02 -3.00
CA GLU A 590 -24.84 10.45 -3.71
C GLU A 590 -25.40 11.80 -3.18
N PHE A 591 -25.13 12.16 -1.92
CA PHE A 591 -25.56 13.44 -1.33
C PHE A 591 -24.59 14.60 -1.60
N PHE A 592 -23.37 14.32 -2.03
CA PHE A 592 -22.38 15.35 -2.38
C PHE A 592 -22.48 15.79 -3.85
N VAL A 593 -23.33 15.14 -4.63
CA VAL A 593 -23.51 15.37 -6.08
C VAL A 593 -24.94 15.87 -6.31
N ASP A 594 -25.12 16.86 -7.19
CA ASP A 594 -26.45 17.40 -7.50
C ASP A 594 -27.31 16.37 -8.28
N GLU A 595 -28.64 16.40 -8.11
CA GLU A 595 -29.58 15.40 -8.69
C GLU A 595 -29.47 15.22 -10.23
N GLY A 596 -28.95 16.22 -10.94
CA GLY A 596 -28.75 16.19 -12.39
C GLY A 596 -27.36 15.73 -12.84
N GLU A 597 -26.43 15.52 -11.91
CA GLU A 597 -25.06 15.10 -12.18
C GLU A 597 -24.90 13.58 -12.03
N ASP A 598 -23.91 13.03 -12.71
CA ASP A 598 -23.67 11.59 -12.72
C ASP A 598 -22.99 11.15 -11.42
N ALA A 599 -23.59 10.19 -10.72
CA ALA A 599 -23.10 9.61 -9.48
C ALA A 599 -23.12 8.07 -9.58
N LEU A 600 -22.08 7.42 -9.06
CA LEU A 600 -22.10 5.96 -8.89
C LEU A 600 -23.04 5.62 -7.73
N THR A 601 -24.20 5.07 -8.05
CA THR A 601 -25.21 4.73 -7.03
C THR A 601 -24.92 3.37 -6.39
N ILE A 602 -25.34 3.18 -5.14
CA ILE A 602 -25.19 1.89 -4.45
C ILE A 602 -25.87 0.71 -5.19
N PRO A 603 -27.08 0.85 -5.77
CA PRO A 603 -27.66 -0.21 -6.59
C PRO A 603 -26.81 -0.55 -7.82
N GLU A 604 -26.35 0.46 -8.58
CA GLU A 604 -25.48 0.26 -9.74
C GLU A 604 -24.21 -0.51 -9.34
N TYR A 605 -23.58 -0.09 -8.25
CA TYR A 605 -22.37 -0.70 -7.72
C TYR A 605 -22.55 -2.19 -7.38
N MET A 606 -23.55 -2.52 -6.56
CA MET A 606 -23.82 -3.91 -6.14
C MET A 606 -24.23 -4.79 -7.32
N PHE A 607 -24.98 -4.24 -8.27
CA PHE A 607 -25.47 -5.00 -9.42
C PHE A 607 -24.33 -5.28 -10.38
N THR A 608 -23.39 -4.34 -10.56
CA THR A 608 -22.20 -4.53 -11.39
C THR A 608 -21.33 -5.67 -10.85
N ILE A 609 -21.09 -5.72 -9.53
CA ILE A 609 -20.35 -6.83 -8.89
C ILE A 609 -21.08 -8.16 -9.12
N THR A 610 -22.40 -8.19 -8.88
CA THR A 610 -23.20 -9.41 -9.04
C THR A 610 -23.19 -9.89 -10.50
N ASP A 611 -23.42 -9.00 -11.45
CA ASP A 611 -23.49 -9.34 -12.86
C ASP A 611 -22.13 -9.82 -13.40
N ALA A 612 -21.02 -9.26 -12.90
CA ALA A 612 -19.68 -9.72 -13.22
C ALA A 612 -19.34 -11.12 -12.69
N ILE A 613 -19.90 -11.54 -11.54
CA ILE A 613 -19.65 -12.85 -10.92
C ILE A 613 -20.58 -13.95 -11.48
N TRP A 614 -21.74 -13.56 -12.01
CA TRP A 614 -22.83 -14.48 -12.37
C TRP A 614 -23.13 -14.53 -13.88
N THR A 615 -22.17 -14.16 -14.72
CA THR A 615 -22.29 -14.17 -16.20
C THR A 615 -22.81 -15.49 -16.78
N GLU A 616 -22.56 -16.61 -16.10
CA GLU A 616 -22.89 -17.96 -16.52
C GLU A 616 -24.38 -18.30 -16.38
N LEU A 617 -25.15 -17.52 -15.61
CA LEU A 617 -26.60 -17.70 -15.49
C LEU A 617 -27.33 -17.35 -16.80
N GLU A 618 -26.76 -16.46 -17.60
CA GLU A 618 -27.26 -16.10 -18.93
C GLU A 618 -26.70 -17.01 -20.03
N ALA A 619 -25.64 -17.78 -19.74
CA ALA A 619 -25.00 -18.66 -20.69
C ALA A 619 -25.78 -19.97 -20.91
N LYS A 620 -26.02 -20.32 -22.17
CA LYS A 620 -26.55 -21.65 -22.54
C LYS A 620 -25.40 -22.59 -22.91
N PRO A 621 -25.39 -23.86 -22.44
CA PRO A 621 -24.35 -24.82 -22.82
C PRO A 621 -24.27 -25.03 -24.34
N GLY A 622 -23.29 -24.39 -24.99
CA GLY A 622 -23.07 -24.50 -26.44
C GLY A 622 -22.38 -25.81 -26.86
N LYS A 623 -21.75 -26.50 -25.91
CA LYS A 623 -21.06 -27.79 -26.08
C LYS A 623 -21.33 -28.70 -24.88
N ARG A 624 -20.90 -29.97 -24.98
CA ARG A 624 -20.89 -30.89 -23.84
C ARG A 624 -19.67 -30.60 -22.96
N TYR A 625 -19.93 -30.31 -21.70
CA TYR A 625 -18.91 -30.10 -20.67
C TYR A 625 -18.61 -31.42 -19.94
N THR A 626 -17.42 -31.48 -19.33
CA THR A 626 -16.96 -32.66 -18.58
C THR A 626 -16.40 -32.22 -17.24
N ALA A 627 -16.23 -33.16 -16.30
CA ALA A 627 -15.60 -32.85 -15.01
C ALA A 627 -14.19 -32.22 -15.14
N ARG A 628 -13.50 -32.43 -16.28
CA ARG A 628 -12.16 -31.88 -16.57
C ARG A 628 -12.19 -30.62 -17.45
N GLN A 629 -13.34 -30.30 -18.02
CA GLN A 629 -13.61 -29.08 -18.78
C GLN A 629 -15.01 -28.61 -18.37
N PRO A 630 -15.16 -28.11 -17.14
CA PRO A 630 -16.46 -27.76 -16.60
C PRO A 630 -16.99 -26.47 -17.24
N MET A 631 -18.30 -26.26 -17.17
CA MET A 631 -18.93 -25.03 -17.67
C MET A 631 -18.57 -23.83 -16.80
N VAL A 632 -18.66 -23.98 -15.49
CA VAL A 632 -18.14 -23.01 -14.51
C VAL A 632 -16.83 -23.57 -14.00
N SER A 633 -15.76 -22.78 -13.96
CA SER A 633 -14.47 -23.27 -13.45
C SER A 633 -14.49 -23.50 -11.93
N SER A 634 -13.48 -24.18 -11.38
CA SER A 634 -13.38 -24.32 -9.92
C SER A 634 -13.13 -23.01 -9.19
N LEU A 635 -12.34 -22.10 -9.76
CA LEU A 635 -12.04 -20.80 -9.15
C LEU A 635 -13.30 -19.93 -9.16
N ARG A 636 -13.99 -19.93 -10.28
CA ARG A 636 -15.26 -19.23 -10.47
C ARG A 636 -16.38 -19.71 -9.55
N ARG A 637 -16.50 -21.03 -9.33
CA ARG A 637 -17.44 -21.58 -8.33
C ARG A 637 -17.12 -21.09 -6.92
N ASN A 638 -15.84 -21.03 -6.53
CA ASN A 638 -15.43 -20.52 -5.24
C ASN A 638 -15.82 -19.04 -5.08
N LEU A 639 -15.55 -18.21 -6.09
CA LEU A 639 -15.96 -16.80 -6.11
C LEU A 639 -17.48 -16.61 -5.98
N GLN A 640 -18.28 -17.41 -6.71
CA GLN A 640 -19.75 -17.35 -6.63
C GLN A 640 -20.29 -17.74 -5.26
N ARG A 641 -19.71 -18.79 -4.66
CA ARG A 641 -20.04 -19.21 -3.29
C ARG A 641 -19.68 -18.11 -2.29
N GLU A 642 -18.46 -17.59 -2.39
CA GLU A 642 -17.98 -16.50 -1.54
C GLU A 642 -18.92 -15.30 -1.61
N HIS A 643 -19.27 -14.83 -2.82
CA HIS A 643 -20.20 -13.74 -3.02
C HIS A 643 -21.58 -13.98 -2.39
N VAL A 644 -22.14 -15.19 -2.52
CA VAL A 644 -23.41 -15.55 -1.87
C VAL A 644 -23.28 -15.48 -0.35
N ASP A 645 -22.21 -16.02 0.21
CA ASP A 645 -21.97 -15.96 1.65
C ASP A 645 -21.85 -14.49 2.13
N ARG A 646 -21.18 -13.61 1.36
CA ARG A 646 -21.15 -12.15 1.63
C ARG A 646 -22.52 -11.49 1.58
N LEU A 647 -23.33 -11.79 0.57
CA LEU A 647 -24.68 -11.25 0.47
C LEU A 647 -25.59 -11.73 1.61
N ILE A 648 -25.41 -12.98 2.06
CA ILE A 648 -26.12 -13.53 3.23
C ILE A 648 -25.75 -12.74 4.49
N ASP A 649 -24.46 -12.51 4.73
CA ASP A 649 -23.98 -11.74 5.87
C ASP A 649 -24.52 -10.31 5.86
N LEU A 650 -24.46 -9.62 4.69
CA LEU A 650 -24.98 -8.27 4.53
C LEU A 650 -26.50 -8.16 4.69
N ALA A 651 -27.25 -9.19 4.30
CA ALA A 651 -28.70 -9.25 4.45
C ALA A 651 -29.14 -9.63 5.88
N GLY A 652 -28.25 -10.21 6.68
CA GLY A 652 -28.53 -10.70 8.03
C GLY A 652 -28.75 -9.63 9.08
N ALA A 653 -29.20 -10.05 10.27
CA ALA A 653 -29.43 -9.17 11.43
C ALA A 653 -28.14 -8.48 11.93
N ASN A 654 -26.98 -9.06 11.62
CA ASN A 654 -25.64 -8.53 11.91
C ASN A 654 -24.98 -7.87 10.69
N GLY A 655 -25.76 -7.46 9.68
CA GLY A 655 -25.26 -6.75 8.50
C GLY A 655 -24.61 -5.40 8.82
N ILE A 656 -24.44 -4.55 7.81
CA ILE A 656 -23.83 -3.22 8.00
C ILE A 656 -24.60 -2.45 9.08
N GLY A 657 -23.90 -2.02 10.14
CA GLY A 657 -24.45 -1.16 11.18
C GLY A 657 -24.71 0.27 10.66
N GLY A 658 -25.56 1.02 11.36
CA GLY A 658 -25.82 2.44 11.04
C GLY A 658 -26.89 2.69 9.98
N ALA A 659 -27.12 3.97 9.65
CA ALA A 659 -28.26 4.40 8.82
C ALA A 659 -28.18 3.94 7.36
N ALA A 660 -26.97 3.86 6.79
CA ALA A 660 -26.75 3.35 5.43
C ALA A 660 -26.90 1.82 5.33
N GLY A 661 -26.87 1.10 6.46
CA GLY A 661 -26.89 -0.36 6.47
C GLY A 661 -28.20 -0.98 5.99
N LYS A 662 -29.35 -0.39 6.33
CA LYS A 662 -30.67 -0.93 5.92
C LYS A 662 -30.88 -0.92 4.39
N PRO A 663 -30.59 0.18 3.66
CA PRO A 663 -30.56 0.15 2.20
C PRO A 663 -29.67 -0.97 1.63
N VAL A 664 -28.45 -1.13 2.15
CA VAL A 664 -27.53 -2.18 1.68
C VAL A 664 -28.07 -3.58 1.97
N SER A 665 -28.61 -3.85 3.16
CA SER A 665 -29.23 -5.14 3.48
C SER A 665 -30.42 -5.46 2.57
N ASN A 666 -31.25 -4.46 2.26
CA ASN A 666 -32.39 -4.63 1.33
C ASN A 666 -31.91 -4.97 -0.09
N LEU A 667 -30.86 -4.31 -0.55
CA LEU A 667 -30.26 -4.59 -1.86
C LEU A 667 -29.55 -5.94 -1.90
N ALA A 668 -28.87 -6.34 -0.81
CA ALA A 668 -28.28 -7.67 -0.70
C ALA A 668 -29.36 -8.76 -0.78
N LEU A 669 -30.49 -8.58 -0.09
CA LEU A 669 -31.65 -9.46 -0.19
C LEU A 669 -32.23 -9.49 -1.62
N ASN A 670 -32.27 -8.34 -2.29
CA ASN A 670 -32.70 -8.25 -3.68
C ASN A 670 -31.75 -9.03 -4.60
N GLN A 671 -30.43 -8.92 -4.43
CA GLN A 671 -29.44 -9.68 -5.20
C GLN A 671 -29.55 -11.19 -4.96
N LEU A 672 -29.73 -11.64 -3.72
CA LEU A 672 -29.98 -13.05 -3.42
C LEU A 672 -31.20 -13.58 -4.17
N ARG A 673 -32.31 -12.81 -4.21
CA ARG A 673 -33.51 -13.18 -4.98
C ARG A 673 -33.24 -13.20 -6.49
N ARG A 674 -32.46 -12.24 -7.01
CA ARG A 674 -32.08 -12.17 -8.43
C ARG A 674 -31.25 -13.38 -8.84
N ILE A 675 -30.21 -13.70 -8.08
CA ILE A 675 -29.35 -14.87 -8.28
C ILE A 675 -30.17 -16.16 -8.25
N ARG A 676 -31.01 -16.35 -7.21
CA ARG A 676 -31.89 -17.53 -7.11
C ARG A 676 -32.83 -17.65 -8.30
N THR A 677 -33.39 -16.54 -8.77
CA THR A 677 -34.27 -16.53 -9.96
C THR A 677 -33.49 -16.97 -11.21
N GLY A 678 -32.26 -16.49 -11.39
CA GLY A 678 -31.38 -16.91 -12.48
C GLY A 678 -31.01 -18.39 -12.38
N LEU A 679 -30.63 -18.87 -11.19
CA LEU A 679 -30.35 -20.29 -10.92
C LEU A 679 -31.55 -21.18 -11.25
N GLY A 680 -32.75 -20.81 -10.79
CA GLY A 680 -33.97 -21.56 -11.07
C GLY A 680 -34.32 -21.60 -12.56
N LYS A 681 -34.13 -20.48 -13.29
CA LYS A 681 -34.30 -20.48 -14.76
C LYS A 681 -33.29 -21.38 -15.44
N TRP A 682 -32.03 -21.31 -15.01
CA TRP A 682 -30.94 -22.10 -15.57
C TRP A 682 -31.17 -23.59 -15.32
N LEU A 683 -31.47 -23.99 -14.08
CA LEU A 683 -31.71 -25.40 -13.68
C LEU A 683 -32.93 -26.01 -14.37
N ASN A 684 -33.99 -25.23 -14.62
CA ASN A 684 -35.16 -25.68 -15.35
C ASN A 684 -34.96 -25.72 -16.87
N GLY A 685 -34.03 -24.92 -17.41
CA GLY A 685 -33.77 -24.78 -18.84
C GLY A 685 -32.55 -25.55 -19.36
N SER A 686 -31.69 -26.06 -18.49
CA SER A 686 -30.46 -26.76 -18.87
C SER A 686 -30.76 -28.21 -19.27
N THR A 687 -30.14 -28.67 -20.35
CA THR A 687 -30.17 -30.08 -20.74
C THR A 687 -29.10 -30.81 -19.92
N SER A 688 -29.53 -31.56 -18.90
CA SER A 688 -28.64 -32.20 -17.91
C SER A 688 -27.53 -33.09 -18.51
N ASP A 689 -27.66 -33.50 -19.76
CA ASP A 689 -26.69 -34.32 -20.50
C ASP A 689 -25.46 -33.55 -21.01
N LYS A 690 -25.55 -32.21 -21.10
CA LYS A 690 -24.48 -31.34 -21.61
C LYS A 690 -23.65 -30.66 -20.53
N VAL A 691 -24.10 -30.64 -19.28
CA VAL A 691 -23.40 -29.96 -18.20
C VAL A 691 -22.57 -30.95 -17.37
N ASP A 692 -21.44 -30.50 -16.86
CA ASP A 692 -20.62 -31.32 -15.98
C ASP A 692 -21.23 -31.44 -14.57
N PRO A 693 -20.99 -32.56 -13.85
CA PRO A 693 -21.50 -32.76 -12.50
C PRO A 693 -21.12 -31.69 -11.47
N TYR A 694 -19.97 -31.01 -11.60
CA TYR A 694 -19.56 -29.99 -10.63
C TYR A 694 -20.39 -28.72 -10.77
N THR A 695 -20.60 -28.25 -12.00
CA THR A 695 -21.46 -27.09 -12.25
C THR A 695 -22.90 -27.37 -11.81
N GLN A 696 -23.44 -28.55 -12.15
CA GLN A 696 -24.80 -28.93 -11.75
C GLN A 696 -24.98 -28.92 -10.23
N ALA A 697 -24.11 -29.64 -9.50
CA ALA A 697 -24.20 -29.74 -8.05
C ALA A 697 -23.99 -28.38 -7.35
N HIS A 698 -23.12 -27.53 -7.90
CA HIS A 698 -22.87 -26.19 -7.38
C HIS A 698 -24.08 -25.28 -7.47
N PHE A 699 -24.74 -25.23 -8.64
CA PHE A 699 -25.93 -24.41 -8.82
C PHE A 699 -27.14 -24.94 -8.02
N GLU A 700 -27.30 -26.26 -7.93
CA GLU A 700 -28.33 -26.87 -7.06
C GLU A 700 -28.10 -26.53 -5.58
N GLU A 701 -26.86 -26.61 -5.10
CA GLU A 701 -26.56 -26.26 -3.71
C GLU A 701 -26.78 -24.77 -3.45
N LEU A 702 -26.37 -23.88 -4.36
CA LEU A 702 -26.56 -22.44 -4.17
C LEU A 702 -28.03 -22.03 -4.21
N ASP A 703 -28.85 -22.63 -5.09
CA ASP A 703 -30.30 -22.40 -5.08
C ASP A 703 -30.91 -22.81 -3.74
N LEU A 704 -30.55 -24.01 -3.23
CA LEU A 704 -31.03 -24.51 -1.94
C LEU A 704 -30.54 -23.65 -0.76
N ARG A 705 -29.27 -23.23 -0.78
CA ARG A 705 -28.67 -22.36 0.25
C ARG A 705 -29.40 -21.03 0.33
N ILE A 706 -29.54 -20.35 -0.81
CA ILE A 706 -30.23 -19.05 -0.87
C ILE A 706 -31.69 -19.23 -0.46
N ALA A 707 -32.35 -20.31 -0.86
CA ALA A 707 -33.73 -20.59 -0.45
C ALA A 707 -33.89 -20.62 1.08
N LYS A 708 -33.05 -21.40 1.76
CA LYS A 708 -33.10 -21.52 3.22
C LYS A 708 -32.85 -20.19 3.93
N VAL A 709 -31.94 -19.36 3.41
CA VAL A 709 -31.67 -18.04 3.99
C VAL A 709 -32.86 -17.11 3.82
N LEU A 710 -33.43 -17.04 2.61
CA LEU A 710 -34.60 -16.20 2.34
C LEU A 710 -35.80 -16.58 3.23
N ASP A 711 -35.99 -17.88 3.47
CA ASP A 711 -37.03 -18.40 4.36
C ASP A 711 -36.74 -18.08 5.83
N ALA A 712 -35.49 -18.23 6.29
CA ALA A 712 -35.09 -17.93 7.67
C ALA A 712 -35.22 -16.43 8.01
N LEU A 713 -34.81 -15.54 7.11
CA LEU A 713 -34.94 -14.09 7.27
C LEU A 713 -36.41 -13.65 7.31
N TYR A 714 -37.30 -14.35 6.57
CA TYR A 714 -38.75 -14.12 6.65
C TYR A 714 -39.30 -14.43 8.05
N ILE A 715 -38.80 -15.50 8.70
CA ILE A 715 -39.24 -15.90 10.05
C ILE A 715 -38.77 -14.89 11.11
N TYR A 716 -37.53 -14.39 11.03
CA TYR A 716 -37.03 -13.41 12.00
C TYR A 716 -37.83 -12.09 12.02
N ASN A 717 -38.34 -11.64 10.86
CA ASN A 717 -39.18 -10.44 10.72
C ASN A 717 -40.64 -10.60 11.21
N THR A 718 -41.07 -11.81 11.58
CA THR A 718 -42.44 -12.01 12.09
C THR A 718 -42.63 -11.56 13.54
N ASN A 719 -41.55 -11.43 14.32
CA ASN A 719 -41.63 -10.97 15.71
C ASN A 719 -41.82 -9.44 15.84
N ASP A 720 -41.52 -8.65 14.79
CA ASP A 720 -41.71 -7.19 14.77
C ASP A 720 -43.04 -6.75 14.10
N MET A 721 -43.87 -7.68 13.61
CA MET A 721 -45.19 -7.39 13.03
C MET A 721 -46.37 -7.85 13.90
N GLY A 722 -46.15 -8.12 15.19
CA GLY A 722 -47.16 -8.61 16.14
C GLY A 722 -47.90 -7.52 16.92
N GLY A 723 -48.42 -6.49 16.25
CA GLY A 723 -49.35 -5.54 16.87
C GLY A 723 -50.78 -6.08 16.90
N GLY A 724 -51.17 -6.71 18.02
CA GLY A 724 -52.57 -6.82 18.46
C GLY A 724 -53.22 -8.20 18.41
N GLY A 725 -53.53 -8.74 19.59
CA GLY A 725 -54.47 -9.86 19.77
C GLY A 725 -54.07 -10.79 20.90
N GLY A 726 -54.49 -10.47 22.13
CA GLY A 726 -54.17 -11.26 23.31
C GLY A 726 -54.79 -12.66 23.31
N PHE A 727 -54.07 -13.61 23.92
CA PHE A 727 -54.67 -14.75 24.59
C PHE A 727 -53.78 -15.19 25.77
N SER A 728 -54.33 -15.08 26.98
CA SER A 728 -53.75 -15.59 28.22
C SER A 728 -53.74 -17.12 28.24
N GLY A 729 -52.68 -17.68 28.82
CA GLY A 729 -52.70 -18.91 29.61
C GLY A 729 -52.52 -20.22 28.84
N ILE A 730 -51.46 -20.95 29.16
CA ILE A 730 -51.53 -22.17 29.98
C ILE A 730 -50.08 -22.63 30.26
N PHE A 731 -49.71 -22.58 31.54
CA PHE A 731 -48.54 -23.24 32.11
C PHE A 731 -48.80 -24.75 32.18
N PHE A 732 -47.87 -25.57 31.71
CA PHE A 732 -47.75 -26.97 32.13
C PHE A 732 -46.54 -27.09 33.04
N MET A 733 -46.80 -27.18 34.34
CA MET A 733 -45.88 -27.76 35.32
C MET A 733 -46.05 -29.28 35.28
N THR A 734 -44.96 -30.01 35.13
CA THR A 734 -44.89 -31.44 35.47
C THR A 734 -44.13 -31.58 36.79
N ASP A 735 -44.89 -31.90 37.84
CA ASP A 735 -44.42 -32.43 39.12
C ASP A 735 -43.85 -33.84 38.90
N GLU A 736 -42.60 -34.07 39.33
CA GLU A 736 -42.10 -35.41 39.66
C GLU A 736 -41.71 -35.42 41.14
N LYS A 737 -42.44 -36.22 41.92
CA LYS A 737 -42.21 -36.48 43.34
C LYS A 737 -41.31 -37.70 43.54
N ALA A 738 -40.24 -37.48 44.32
CA ALA A 738 -39.70 -38.27 45.44
C ALA A 738 -39.97 -39.80 45.51
N GLU A 739 -38.91 -40.62 45.62
CA GLU A 739 -38.36 -41.20 46.88
C GLU A 739 -37.26 -42.25 46.59
N GLN A 740 -36.25 -42.26 47.49
CA GLN A 740 -35.09 -43.16 47.67
C GLN A 740 -33.82 -42.93 46.85
#